data_AF-A0A660ZU76-F1
#
_entry.id   AF-A0A660ZU76-F1
#
_cell.length_a   1.000
_cell.length_b   1.000
_cell.length_c   1.000
_cell.angle_alpha   90.00
_cell.angle_beta   90.00
_cell.angle_gamma   90.00
#
_symmetry.space_group_name_H-M   'P 1'
#
loop_
_entity.id
_entity.type
_entity.pdbx_description
1 polymer ?
#
loop_
_entity_poly.entity_id
_entity_poly.type
_entity_poly.pdbx_seq_one_letter_code
_entity_poly.pdbx_strand_id
1 'polypeptide(L)'
;MVTDCNIHDHYSSSITIEGGSPEILQNTIYDNANGIYMDYGGSLTIRPKVINNLIYNTGSGVRNMEQGIWVYSYGVGTIAAQIFHNTIAGGQSTGIYVSQIEPDQTETIDVKFNIITNFVVGIEEIVTTSSILKFDYNAVVGNTTNYKSVISGPNDLSYDPLFVDAAGFDFHLAPTSPLLNLIRAEAGDTVAGDLDGIARPNGLGREIGCYEISGTRALWVYNVGSSHRRIVLPDINNDGFDELVVHENAISDSIDSYVYAVSGVDGTTILWTYTLNSLQRGLAVLDDLDDDGIQDILVMIGTSDRLNNMGDDAMYVLSGAENPTTRVIWGPVGHLGDSTLGCGLYQPLIVPDVDGDGINDIFANVSVRLACYGSDAGLLFSGVDGSRIWFFTDANLWDVYGRTAAPDLNGDSWPDIIVSGASAEDVGGVQAWAGGGASPIQIWSVLTTENITNPAVVGDANLDGVPDIAVGKFHTGTCPTTPDPRLYILSGSSGSILWQYPLDRTPSGIESLGDVNGDTIEDVVIGTAGTCGGSDSSVYAFDGFAGADDRLLWSYVLTDQDSYVKVVPDTNGDGKKDVIVSGQSDKLVLLSGVDGSLLSQESFPNGSGTVQPGEFNNKAGGDMLSNWGNSIFALSGTPQNSPPATPVPKTPSDEARIDKDTAVTLQASDFSDPEGDAHNTSYWEVERFDSEELLPSYFDAPSVVGLTSHAVMDTLDPGLKYAWRVKYEDERGAVSEWSTMSTFKVGTSVPESLPAVQAGKNLGDFGMISIVHWPDNPAPHAVFSIDYDPANYRIGTWDPEQGRYIEFGDGLEMEPGTAYWILAREGLVVNFNGIPVSKVHDLEHCLYINPAAGYGWNMIAPPNDVDYFWNKVMVGR
;
A
#
# COMPACT_ATOMS: atom_id res chain seq x y z
N MET A 1 -18.46 -4.88 -24.48
CA MET A 1 -18.00 -4.23 -23.25
C MET A 1 -19.15 -3.39 -22.70
N VAL A 2 -19.41 -3.46 -21.40
CA VAL A 2 -20.37 -2.62 -20.67
C VAL A 2 -19.59 -1.94 -19.56
N THR A 3 -19.45 -0.62 -19.63
CA THR A 3 -18.62 0.13 -18.69
C THR A 3 -19.16 1.52 -18.43
N ASP A 4 -18.81 2.10 -17.28
CA ASP A 4 -19.23 3.43 -16.81
C ASP A 4 -20.75 3.63 -16.79
N CYS A 5 -21.51 2.56 -16.56
CA CYS A 5 -22.97 2.61 -16.52
C CYS A 5 -23.49 2.75 -15.08
N ASN A 6 -24.57 3.52 -14.94
CA ASN A 6 -25.38 3.58 -13.73
C ASN A 6 -26.74 2.89 -14.00
N ILE A 7 -26.96 1.70 -13.43
CA ILE A 7 -28.07 0.80 -13.78
C ILE A 7 -28.90 0.43 -12.55
N HIS A 8 -30.19 0.77 -12.54
CA HIS A 8 -31.03 0.56 -11.37
C HIS A 8 -32.51 0.32 -11.67
N ASP A 9 -33.24 -0.14 -10.64
CA ASP A 9 -34.70 -0.34 -10.61
C ASP A 9 -35.28 -1.37 -11.60
N HIS A 10 -34.47 -2.33 -12.08
CA HIS A 10 -34.96 -3.38 -12.99
C HIS A 10 -35.73 -4.49 -12.26
N TYR A 11 -36.79 -4.99 -12.91
CA TYR A 11 -37.68 -6.02 -12.36
C TYR A 11 -37.01 -7.40 -12.23
N SER A 12 -36.07 -7.71 -13.13
CA SER A 12 -35.33 -8.97 -13.15
C SER A 12 -33.83 -8.69 -12.96
N SER A 13 -33.02 -8.93 -13.98
CA SER A 13 -31.57 -8.74 -13.94
C SER A 13 -31.19 -7.40 -14.56
N SER A 14 -30.20 -6.72 -13.99
CA SER A 14 -29.72 -5.44 -14.55
C SER A 14 -28.96 -5.67 -15.86
N ILE A 15 -28.03 -6.63 -15.85
CA ILE A 15 -27.28 -7.12 -17.01
C ILE A 15 -27.49 -8.64 -17.11
N THR A 16 -27.91 -9.11 -18.27
CA THR A 16 -28.02 -10.55 -18.59
C THR A 16 -27.01 -10.92 -19.67
N ILE A 17 -26.21 -11.97 -19.43
CA ILE A 17 -25.27 -12.54 -20.41
C ILE A 17 -25.83 -13.89 -20.88
N GLU A 18 -26.44 -13.93 -22.07
CA GLU A 18 -26.96 -15.15 -22.71
C GLU A 18 -25.91 -15.80 -23.64
N GLY A 19 -24.70 -16.03 -23.11
CA GLY A 19 -23.53 -16.49 -23.85
C GLY A 19 -22.60 -15.37 -24.36
N GLY A 20 -21.36 -15.75 -24.68
CA GLY A 20 -20.26 -14.84 -25.07
C GLY A 20 -19.31 -14.48 -23.91
N SER A 21 -18.24 -13.75 -24.22
CA SER A 21 -17.18 -13.37 -23.27
C SER A 21 -17.11 -11.84 -23.09
N PRO A 22 -18.19 -11.16 -22.66
CA PRO A 22 -18.18 -9.71 -22.48
C PRO A 22 -17.30 -9.30 -21.29
N GLU A 23 -16.81 -8.07 -21.36
CA GLU A 23 -16.21 -7.36 -20.23
C GLU A 23 -17.26 -6.40 -19.65
N ILE A 24 -17.56 -6.55 -18.36
CA ILE A 24 -18.46 -5.72 -17.55
C ILE A 24 -17.60 -5.04 -16.47
N LEU A 25 -17.25 -3.79 -16.71
CA LEU A 25 -16.20 -3.08 -15.98
C LEU A 25 -16.76 -1.79 -15.38
N GLN A 26 -16.41 -1.43 -14.15
CA GLN A 26 -16.62 -0.05 -13.63
C GLN A 26 -18.10 0.42 -13.68
N ASN A 27 -19.06 -0.45 -13.34
CA ASN A 27 -20.47 -0.08 -13.32
C ASN A 27 -20.97 0.12 -11.89
N THR A 28 -21.91 1.05 -11.71
CA THR A 28 -22.70 1.20 -10.49
C THR A 28 -24.09 0.60 -10.71
N ILE A 29 -24.44 -0.44 -9.96
CA ILE A 29 -25.65 -1.26 -10.15
C ILE A 29 -26.41 -1.34 -8.82
N TYR A 30 -27.67 -0.92 -8.76
CA TYR A 30 -28.43 -1.01 -7.52
C TYR A 30 -29.93 -1.20 -7.67
N ASP A 31 -30.59 -1.71 -6.63
CA ASP A 31 -32.04 -1.91 -6.58
C ASP A 31 -32.60 -2.73 -7.77
N ASN A 32 -31.88 -3.78 -8.17
CA ASN A 32 -32.31 -4.76 -9.18
C ASN A 32 -32.54 -6.12 -8.51
N ALA A 33 -33.45 -6.97 -9.01
CA ALA A 33 -33.64 -8.30 -8.41
C ALA A 33 -32.37 -9.17 -8.51
N ASN A 34 -31.69 -9.12 -9.65
CA ASN A 34 -30.32 -9.59 -9.82
C ASN A 34 -29.43 -8.42 -10.28
N GLY A 35 -28.26 -8.25 -9.66
CA GLY A 35 -27.24 -7.34 -10.18
C GLY A 35 -26.78 -7.80 -11.56
N ILE A 36 -25.95 -8.83 -11.63
CA ILE A 36 -25.49 -9.42 -12.90
C ILE A 36 -25.93 -10.88 -12.99
N TYR A 37 -26.56 -11.27 -14.09
CA TYR A 37 -27.02 -12.63 -14.33
C TYR A 37 -26.34 -13.23 -15.57
N MET A 38 -25.58 -14.30 -15.38
CA MET A 38 -24.98 -15.07 -16.47
C MET A 38 -25.80 -16.32 -16.71
N ASP A 39 -26.43 -16.41 -17.87
CA ASP A 39 -27.32 -17.51 -18.25
C ASP A 39 -26.71 -18.30 -19.42
N TYR A 40 -26.13 -19.47 -19.13
CA TYR A 40 -25.34 -20.21 -20.11
C TYR A 40 -25.87 -21.61 -20.42
N GLY A 41 -26.50 -21.74 -21.59
CA GLY A 41 -26.97 -23.01 -22.17
C GLY A 41 -26.17 -23.53 -23.37
N GLY A 42 -24.99 -22.95 -23.65
CA GLY A 42 -24.21 -23.20 -24.87
C GLY A 42 -23.29 -24.42 -24.84
N SER A 43 -22.57 -24.64 -25.95
CA SER A 43 -21.58 -25.72 -26.12
C SER A 43 -20.13 -25.23 -26.31
N LEU A 44 -19.90 -23.91 -26.25
CA LEU A 44 -18.57 -23.29 -26.42
C LEU A 44 -17.92 -23.00 -25.06
N THR A 45 -16.70 -22.50 -25.09
CA THR A 45 -16.04 -21.94 -23.90
C THR A 45 -16.23 -20.43 -23.91
N ILE A 46 -16.74 -19.87 -22.80
CA ILE A 46 -16.94 -18.44 -22.62
C ILE A 46 -16.13 -17.94 -21.42
N ARG A 47 -15.65 -16.70 -21.51
CA ARG A 47 -14.74 -16.05 -20.55
C ARG A 47 -15.22 -14.63 -20.20
N PRO A 48 -16.43 -14.47 -19.64
CA PRO A 48 -16.88 -13.15 -19.22
C PRO A 48 -15.99 -12.60 -18.09
N LYS A 49 -15.75 -11.29 -18.11
CA LYS A 49 -15.04 -10.56 -17.05
C LYS A 49 -16.00 -9.60 -16.36
N VAL A 50 -16.07 -9.66 -15.03
CA VAL A 50 -16.87 -8.78 -14.17
C VAL A 50 -15.94 -8.15 -13.16
N ILE A 51 -15.52 -6.90 -13.43
CA ILE A 51 -14.41 -6.26 -12.71
C ILE A 51 -14.81 -4.85 -12.25
N ASN A 52 -14.43 -4.44 -11.04
CA ASN A 52 -14.65 -3.08 -10.51
C ASN A 52 -16.11 -2.61 -10.50
N ASN A 53 -17.08 -3.50 -10.32
CA ASN A 53 -18.47 -3.08 -10.22
C ASN A 53 -18.87 -2.85 -8.77
N LEU A 54 -19.56 -1.73 -8.53
CA LEU A 54 -20.28 -1.48 -7.29
C LEU A 54 -21.72 -1.99 -7.44
N ILE A 55 -22.10 -3.04 -6.70
CA ILE A 55 -23.40 -3.69 -6.76
C ILE A 55 -24.05 -3.62 -5.38
N TYR A 56 -25.14 -2.89 -5.21
CA TYR A 56 -25.72 -2.71 -3.87
C TYR A 56 -27.24 -2.59 -3.83
N ASN A 57 -27.81 -2.69 -2.63
CA ASN A 57 -29.23 -2.46 -2.38
C ASN A 57 -29.39 -1.27 -1.42
N THR A 58 -30.18 -0.28 -1.81
CA THR A 58 -30.39 0.94 -1.02
C THR A 58 -31.30 0.73 0.20
N GLY A 59 -32.07 -0.36 0.21
CA GLY A 59 -33.12 -0.57 1.21
C GLY A 59 -34.33 0.36 1.05
N SER A 60 -34.42 1.10 -0.07
CA SER A 60 -35.55 2.00 -0.41
C SER A 60 -36.91 1.29 -0.48
N GLY A 61 -36.88 -0.03 -0.64
CA GLY A 61 -38.06 -0.88 -0.84
C GLY A 61 -38.66 -0.76 -2.25
N VAL A 62 -38.03 -0.02 -3.17
CA VAL A 62 -38.44 0.05 -4.58
C VAL A 62 -38.30 -1.32 -5.23
N ARG A 63 -37.15 -1.98 -5.02
CA ARG A 63 -36.89 -3.39 -5.30
C ARG A 63 -35.86 -3.90 -4.30
N ASN A 64 -36.02 -5.14 -3.84
CA ASN A 64 -35.01 -5.77 -3.01
C ASN A 64 -34.16 -6.68 -3.89
N MET A 65 -32.84 -6.48 -3.86
CA MET A 65 -31.92 -7.38 -4.55
C MET A 65 -31.96 -8.76 -3.92
N GLU A 66 -32.20 -9.79 -4.74
CA GLU A 66 -32.13 -11.19 -4.33
C GLU A 66 -30.68 -11.66 -4.41
N GLN A 67 -30.04 -11.52 -5.57
CA GLN A 67 -28.64 -11.88 -5.80
C GLN A 67 -27.80 -10.71 -6.33
N GLY A 68 -26.55 -10.61 -5.87
CA GLY A 68 -25.58 -9.64 -6.43
C GLY A 68 -25.11 -10.09 -7.81
N ILE A 69 -24.42 -11.22 -7.88
CA ILE A 69 -24.00 -11.87 -9.12
C ILE A 69 -24.53 -13.31 -9.12
N TRP A 70 -25.26 -13.68 -10.17
CA TRP A 70 -25.76 -15.03 -10.35
C TRP A 70 -25.18 -15.65 -11.63
N VAL A 71 -24.40 -16.73 -11.46
CA VAL A 71 -23.92 -17.59 -12.54
C VAL A 71 -24.77 -18.84 -12.62
N TYR A 72 -25.41 -19.03 -13.76
CA TYR A 72 -26.27 -20.16 -14.06
C TYR A 72 -25.82 -20.82 -15.36
N SER A 73 -25.38 -22.07 -15.30
CA SER A 73 -24.88 -22.80 -16.48
C SER A 73 -25.55 -24.16 -16.54
N TYR A 74 -26.28 -24.46 -17.61
CA TYR A 74 -26.95 -25.74 -17.86
C TYR A 74 -26.57 -26.38 -19.22
N GLY A 75 -25.61 -25.75 -19.92
CA GLY A 75 -25.06 -26.26 -21.18
C GLY A 75 -23.90 -27.24 -21.00
N VAL A 76 -23.50 -27.89 -22.11
CA VAL A 76 -22.32 -28.78 -22.17
C VAL A 76 -21.01 -28.03 -22.42
N GLY A 77 -21.07 -26.71 -22.61
CA GLY A 77 -19.89 -25.84 -22.75
C GLY A 77 -19.23 -25.51 -21.41
N THR A 78 -18.22 -24.64 -21.44
CA THR A 78 -17.44 -24.23 -20.27
C THR A 78 -17.60 -22.73 -20.00
N ILE A 79 -17.77 -22.35 -18.74
CA ILE A 79 -17.77 -20.95 -18.30
C ILE A 79 -16.55 -20.71 -17.39
N ALA A 80 -15.63 -19.88 -17.86
CA ALA A 80 -14.41 -19.51 -17.14
C ALA A 80 -14.44 -18.01 -16.86
N ALA A 81 -15.34 -17.60 -15.96
CA ALA A 81 -15.57 -16.21 -15.62
C ALA A 81 -14.49 -15.67 -14.66
N GLN A 82 -14.12 -14.40 -14.83
CA GLN A 82 -13.35 -13.64 -13.84
C GLN A 82 -14.29 -12.68 -13.12
N ILE A 83 -14.42 -12.80 -11.81
CA ILE A 83 -15.24 -11.93 -10.95
C ILE A 83 -14.30 -11.28 -9.94
N PHE A 84 -13.67 -10.17 -10.34
CA PHE A 84 -12.56 -9.54 -9.60
C PHE A 84 -12.95 -8.15 -9.10
N HIS A 85 -12.46 -7.74 -7.92
CA HIS A 85 -12.57 -6.34 -7.45
C HIS A 85 -14.00 -5.77 -7.49
N ASN A 86 -15.03 -6.56 -7.16
CA ASN A 86 -16.39 -6.02 -7.03
C ASN A 86 -16.72 -5.74 -5.57
N THR A 87 -17.45 -4.66 -5.31
CA THR A 87 -18.05 -4.41 -3.98
C THR A 87 -19.54 -4.73 -4.09
N ILE A 88 -19.97 -5.78 -3.39
CA ILE A 88 -21.31 -6.35 -3.47
C ILE A 88 -21.96 -6.24 -2.09
N ALA A 89 -22.93 -5.33 -1.93
CA ALA A 89 -23.44 -4.94 -0.62
C ALA A 89 -24.98 -4.97 -0.53
N GLY A 90 -25.50 -5.89 0.27
CA GLY A 90 -26.91 -5.93 0.67
C GLY A 90 -27.83 -6.71 -0.26
N GLY A 91 -28.52 -7.73 0.25
CA GLY A 91 -29.54 -8.46 -0.50
C GLY A 91 -30.26 -9.51 0.33
N GLN A 92 -31.35 -10.06 -0.23
CA GLN A 92 -32.25 -10.97 0.49
C GLN A 92 -31.88 -12.45 0.35
N SER A 93 -30.99 -12.82 -0.57
CA SER A 93 -30.49 -14.19 -0.73
C SER A 93 -28.97 -14.23 -0.70
N THR A 94 -28.31 -14.13 -1.85
CA THR A 94 -26.91 -14.56 -2.00
C THR A 94 -26.07 -13.49 -2.70
N GLY A 95 -24.91 -13.13 -2.17
CA GLY A 95 -24.01 -12.17 -2.81
C GLY A 95 -23.53 -12.66 -4.17
N ILE A 96 -22.80 -13.79 -4.18
CA ILE A 96 -22.40 -14.50 -5.40
C ILE A 96 -23.00 -15.90 -5.37
N TYR A 97 -23.88 -16.18 -6.33
CA TYR A 97 -24.57 -17.44 -6.45
C TYR A 97 -24.17 -18.17 -7.72
N VAL A 98 -23.67 -19.39 -7.60
CA VAL A 98 -23.27 -20.23 -8.72
C VAL A 98 -24.10 -21.50 -8.70
N SER A 99 -24.81 -21.82 -9.78
CA SER A 99 -25.76 -22.95 -9.77
C SER A 99 -25.87 -23.67 -11.10
N GLN A 100 -26.20 -24.97 -10.97
CA GLN A 100 -26.46 -25.93 -12.06
C GLN A 100 -25.26 -26.31 -12.93
N ILE A 101 -24.03 -26.05 -12.52
CA ILE A 101 -22.85 -26.38 -13.32
C ILE A 101 -22.74 -27.91 -13.55
N GLU A 102 -22.71 -28.30 -14.83
CA GLU A 102 -22.52 -29.67 -15.28
C GLU A 102 -21.11 -30.19 -14.91
N PRO A 103 -20.98 -31.49 -14.58
CA PRO A 103 -19.85 -32.03 -13.84
C PRO A 103 -18.51 -32.16 -14.60
N ASP A 104 -18.47 -31.80 -15.89
CA ASP A 104 -17.36 -32.07 -16.80
C ASP A 104 -16.59 -30.80 -17.25
N GLN A 105 -16.73 -29.68 -16.53
CA GLN A 105 -15.95 -28.47 -16.85
C GLN A 105 -14.47 -28.64 -16.51
N THR A 106 -13.60 -28.19 -17.42
CA THR A 106 -12.13 -28.30 -17.28
C THR A 106 -11.46 -27.01 -16.83
N GLU A 107 -12.22 -25.92 -16.75
CA GLU A 107 -11.76 -24.59 -16.35
C GLU A 107 -12.55 -24.08 -15.15
N THR A 108 -11.98 -23.10 -14.45
CA THR A 108 -12.54 -22.55 -13.21
C THR A 108 -13.22 -21.21 -13.43
N ILE A 109 -14.17 -20.89 -12.56
CA ILE A 109 -14.62 -19.51 -12.35
C ILE A 109 -13.79 -18.95 -11.21
N ASP A 110 -13.06 -17.88 -11.48
CA ASP A 110 -12.20 -17.25 -10.48
C ASP A 110 -12.96 -16.09 -9.83
N VAL A 111 -13.17 -16.20 -8.52
CA VAL A 111 -13.85 -15.20 -7.68
C VAL A 111 -12.80 -14.67 -6.70
N LYS A 112 -12.23 -13.51 -6.98
CA LYS A 112 -11.11 -12.98 -6.20
C LYS A 112 -11.26 -11.50 -5.89
N PHE A 113 -10.63 -11.01 -4.83
CA PHE A 113 -10.50 -9.57 -4.57
C PHE A 113 -11.84 -8.83 -4.35
N ASN A 114 -12.94 -9.54 -4.06
CA ASN A 114 -14.25 -8.91 -3.90
C ASN A 114 -14.58 -8.61 -2.43
N ILE A 115 -15.37 -7.56 -2.18
CA ILE A 115 -16.09 -7.39 -0.91
C ILE A 115 -17.52 -7.89 -1.09
N ILE A 116 -17.96 -8.83 -0.26
CA ILE A 116 -19.34 -9.33 -0.24
C ILE A 116 -19.93 -9.22 1.17
N THR A 117 -20.94 -8.36 1.33
CA THR A 117 -21.49 -8.06 2.65
C THR A 117 -23.00 -7.87 2.70
N ASN A 118 -23.58 -8.09 3.88
CA ASN A 118 -25.00 -7.86 4.20
C ASN A 118 -26.01 -8.71 3.38
N PHE A 119 -25.66 -9.95 3.06
CA PHE A 119 -26.58 -10.95 2.47
C PHE A 119 -26.99 -12.02 3.50
N VAL A 120 -28.01 -12.82 3.16
CA VAL A 120 -28.28 -14.06 3.91
C VAL A 120 -27.11 -15.03 3.71
N VAL A 121 -26.63 -15.18 2.48
CA VAL A 121 -25.44 -15.97 2.15
C VAL A 121 -24.44 -15.12 1.38
N GLY A 122 -23.17 -15.13 1.74
CA GLY A 122 -22.13 -14.42 1.00
C GLY A 122 -21.90 -15.07 -0.36
N ILE A 123 -21.32 -16.28 -0.35
CA ILE A 123 -21.04 -17.08 -1.54
C ILE A 123 -21.69 -18.46 -1.41
N GLU A 124 -22.40 -18.89 -2.45
CA GLU A 124 -23.00 -20.22 -2.55
C GLU A 124 -22.75 -20.85 -3.92
N GLU A 125 -22.37 -22.14 -3.91
CA GLU A 125 -22.30 -22.97 -5.12
C GLU A 125 -23.20 -24.19 -5.01
N ILE A 126 -23.93 -24.51 -6.08
CA ILE A 126 -24.68 -25.76 -6.24
C ILE A 126 -24.14 -26.52 -7.45
N VAL A 127 -23.27 -27.50 -7.18
CA VAL A 127 -22.69 -28.44 -8.15
C VAL A 127 -23.18 -29.86 -7.94
N THR A 128 -23.09 -30.68 -9.00
CA THR A 128 -23.44 -32.11 -8.97
C THR A 128 -22.24 -33.03 -8.69
N THR A 129 -21.00 -32.53 -8.83
CA THR A 129 -19.76 -33.26 -8.54
C THR A 129 -18.83 -32.50 -7.60
N SER A 130 -17.93 -31.67 -8.15
CA SER A 130 -16.88 -30.95 -7.44
C SER A 130 -16.91 -29.47 -7.80
N SER A 131 -16.56 -28.62 -6.84
CA SER A 131 -16.49 -27.17 -7.05
C SER A 131 -15.52 -26.84 -8.18
N ILE A 132 -15.92 -25.89 -9.03
CA ILE A 132 -15.04 -25.29 -10.05
C ILE A 132 -14.64 -23.86 -9.69
N LEU A 133 -15.01 -23.40 -8.48
CA LEU A 133 -14.72 -22.06 -8.02
C LEU A 133 -13.33 -21.99 -7.41
N LYS A 134 -12.59 -20.94 -7.76
CA LYS A 134 -11.36 -20.57 -7.06
C LYS A 134 -11.57 -19.25 -6.35
N PHE A 135 -11.42 -19.29 -5.03
CA PHE A 135 -11.51 -18.13 -4.15
C PHE A 135 -10.13 -17.73 -3.69
N ASP A 136 -9.87 -16.43 -3.69
CA ASP A 136 -8.71 -15.87 -3.00
C ASP A 136 -8.92 -14.38 -2.74
N TYR A 137 -8.44 -13.88 -1.60
CA TYR A 137 -8.51 -12.46 -1.24
C TYR A 137 -9.91 -11.83 -1.32
N ASN A 138 -10.98 -12.59 -1.03
CA ASN A 138 -12.32 -12.00 -0.89
C ASN A 138 -12.59 -11.62 0.57
N ALA A 139 -13.15 -10.43 0.79
CA ALA A 139 -13.70 -10.04 2.08
C ALA A 139 -15.19 -10.41 2.14
N VAL A 140 -15.51 -11.54 2.78
CA VAL A 140 -16.89 -12.04 2.90
C VAL A 140 -17.33 -11.91 4.36
N VAL A 141 -18.14 -10.89 4.64
CA VAL A 141 -18.35 -10.39 6.02
C VAL A 141 -19.76 -9.85 6.22
N GLY A 142 -20.29 -9.92 7.46
CA GLY A 142 -21.61 -9.36 7.79
C GLY A 142 -22.79 -10.12 7.19
N ASN A 143 -22.55 -11.29 6.58
CA ASN A 143 -23.60 -12.16 6.05
C ASN A 143 -24.16 -13.06 7.16
N THR A 144 -25.39 -13.56 7.02
CA THR A 144 -25.90 -14.58 7.97
C THR A 144 -25.07 -15.87 7.88
N THR A 145 -24.56 -16.21 6.69
CA THR A 145 -23.59 -17.28 6.45
C THR A 145 -22.63 -16.83 5.35
N ASN A 146 -21.34 -16.73 5.62
CA ASN A 146 -20.37 -16.25 4.63
C ASN A 146 -20.22 -17.22 3.44
N TYR A 147 -20.06 -18.52 3.72
CA TYR A 147 -19.85 -19.56 2.71
C TYR A 147 -20.85 -20.69 2.91
N LYS A 148 -21.56 -21.06 1.84
CA LYS A 148 -22.50 -22.18 1.85
C LYS A 148 -22.21 -23.15 0.71
N SER A 149 -22.06 -24.43 1.05
CA SER A 149 -21.70 -25.51 0.11
C SER A 149 -20.33 -25.34 -0.56
N VAL A 150 -19.55 -24.34 -0.15
CA VAL A 150 -18.18 -24.06 -0.57
C VAL A 150 -17.30 -23.84 0.67
N ILE A 151 -15.99 -23.88 0.48
CA ILE A 151 -14.99 -23.58 1.52
C ILE A 151 -14.30 -22.29 1.10
N SER A 152 -13.99 -21.42 2.06
CA SER A 152 -13.26 -20.18 1.82
C SER A 152 -11.88 -20.44 1.18
N GLY A 153 -11.40 -19.45 0.43
CA GLY A 153 -10.04 -19.42 -0.08
C GLY A 153 -9.00 -19.26 1.05
N PRO A 154 -7.71 -19.50 0.77
CA PRO A 154 -6.64 -19.39 1.76
C PRO A 154 -6.47 -17.97 2.29
N ASN A 155 -6.61 -16.94 1.44
CA ASN A 155 -6.48 -15.53 1.82
C ASN A 155 -7.83 -14.81 1.89
N ASP A 156 -8.94 -15.54 1.96
CA ASP A 156 -10.26 -14.93 2.15
C ASP A 156 -10.42 -14.43 3.59
N LEU A 157 -11.02 -13.25 3.75
CA LEU A 157 -11.11 -12.51 5.00
C LEU A 157 -12.56 -12.32 5.44
N SER A 158 -12.77 -12.20 6.75
CA SER A 158 -14.08 -11.88 7.33
C SER A 158 -14.02 -10.62 8.22
N TYR A 159 -13.09 -9.72 7.91
CA TYR A 159 -12.95 -8.44 8.60
C TYR A 159 -13.97 -7.41 8.10
N ASP A 160 -14.40 -6.53 8.99
CA ASP A 160 -15.27 -5.40 8.65
C ASP A 160 -14.55 -4.48 7.64
N PRO A 161 -15.16 -4.15 6.48
CA PRO A 161 -14.54 -3.26 5.51
C PRO A 161 -14.33 -1.84 6.03
N LEU A 162 -15.06 -1.41 7.07
CA LEU A 162 -15.00 -0.05 7.59
C LEU A 162 -15.16 1.00 6.47
N PHE A 163 -16.29 0.96 5.78
CA PHE A 163 -16.59 1.92 4.72
C PHE A 163 -16.73 3.35 5.26
N VAL A 164 -16.34 4.34 4.46
CA VAL A 164 -16.39 5.78 4.80
C VAL A 164 -17.82 6.21 5.18
N ASP A 165 -18.82 5.90 4.35
CA ASP A 165 -20.24 6.14 4.66
C ASP A 165 -21.15 5.17 3.89
N ALA A 166 -21.20 3.91 4.33
CA ALA A 166 -22.08 2.90 3.74
C ALA A 166 -23.57 3.29 3.77
N ALA A 167 -24.00 4.11 4.74
CA ALA A 167 -25.39 4.57 4.83
C ALA A 167 -25.71 5.64 3.77
N GLY A 168 -24.71 6.42 3.38
CA GLY A 168 -24.72 7.32 2.23
C GLY A 168 -24.37 6.67 0.89
N PHE A 169 -24.13 5.35 0.87
CA PHE A 169 -23.68 4.57 -0.29
C PHE A 169 -22.26 4.89 -0.77
N ASP A 170 -21.43 5.43 0.12
CA ASP A 170 -20.00 5.57 -0.07
C ASP A 170 -19.29 4.32 0.48
N PHE A 171 -18.88 3.46 -0.43
CA PHE A 171 -18.23 2.18 -0.14
C PHE A 171 -16.70 2.23 -0.30
N HIS A 172 -16.09 3.42 -0.29
CA HIS A 172 -14.65 3.53 -0.11
C HIS A 172 -14.25 2.98 1.26
N LEU A 173 -13.10 2.30 1.32
CA LEU A 173 -12.52 1.87 2.59
C LEU A 173 -12.00 3.09 3.34
N ALA A 174 -12.27 3.16 4.65
CA ALA A 174 -11.63 4.16 5.50
C ALA A 174 -10.11 3.86 5.63
N PRO A 175 -9.27 4.87 5.91
CA PRO A 175 -7.83 4.69 6.15
C PRO A 175 -7.47 3.70 7.28
N THR A 176 -8.45 3.37 8.14
CA THR A 176 -8.30 2.40 9.24
C THR A 176 -8.83 1.01 8.90
N SER A 177 -9.21 0.77 7.64
CA SER A 177 -9.74 -0.52 7.22
C SER A 177 -8.65 -1.60 7.25
N PRO A 178 -8.94 -2.79 7.80
CA PRO A 178 -8.02 -3.92 7.73
C PRO A 178 -7.94 -4.53 6.33
N LEU A 179 -8.69 -4.01 5.34
CA LEU A 179 -8.69 -4.51 3.95
C LEU A 179 -7.79 -3.69 3.01
N LEU A 180 -7.04 -2.71 3.54
CA LEU A 180 -6.14 -1.86 2.77
C LEU A 180 -4.89 -2.61 2.32
N ASN A 181 -4.46 -2.37 1.08
CA ASN A 181 -3.16 -2.78 0.54
C ASN A 181 -2.83 -4.29 0.67
N LEU A 182 -3.82 -5.17 0.81
CA LEU A 182 -3.58 -6.60 1.09
C LEU A 182 -3.19 -7.42 -0.14
N ILE A 183 -3.60 -7.02 -1.34
CA ILE A 183 -3.37 -7.81 -2.55
C ILE A 183 -2.01 -7.45 -3.15
N ARG A 184 -1.01 -8.30 -2.88
CA ARG A 184 0.36 -8.14 -3.38
C ARG A 184 0.54 -8.67 -4.81
N ALA A 185 1.66 -8.36 -5.45
CA ALA A 185 1.91 -8.67 -6.86
C ALA A 185 1.86 -10.19 -7.17
N GLU A 186 2.28 -11.01 -6.22
CA GLU A 186 2.27 -12.47 -6.27
C GLU A 186 0.86 -13.10 -6.32
N ALA A 187 -0.18 -12.37 -5.93
CA ALA A 187 -1.57 -12.82 -6.06
C ALA A 187 -2.03 -12.94 -7.53
N GLY A 188 -1.23 -12.41 -8.47
CA GLY A 188 -1.50 -12.49 -9.90
C GLY A 188 -2.68 -11.63 -10.34
N ASP A 189 -2.97 -10.54 -9.61
CA ASP A 189 -3.97 -9.58 -10.04
C ASP A 189 -3.47 -8.79 -11.27
N THR A 190 -4.37 -8.64 -12.25
CA THR A 190 -4.10 -8.01 -13.56
C THR A 190 -4.94 -6.75 -13.77
N VAL A 191 -5.72 -6.34 -12.77
CA VAL A 191 -6.58 -5.16 -12.84
C VAL A 191 -5.73 -3.90 -12.60
N ALA A 192 -5.76 -2.97 -13.56
CA ALA A 192 -4.84 -1.82 -13.60
C ALA A 192 -5.43 -0.53 -13.02
N GLY A 193 -6.72 -0.48 -12.74
CA GLY A 193 -7.37 0.68 -12.11
C GLY A 193 -8.62 0.27 -11.34
N ASP A 194 -9.25 1.18 -10.62
CA ASP A 194 -10.45 0.94 -9.82
C ASP A 194 -11.73 1.54 -10.46
N LEU A 195 -12.82 1.68 -9.71
CA LEU A 195 -14.07 2.29 -10.18
C LEU A 195 -13.98 3.83 -10.34
N ASP A 196 -13.12 4.50 -9.59
CA ASP A 196 -12.91 5.95 -9.65
C ASP A 196 -11.84 6.37 -10.67
N GLY A 197 -11.17 5.39 -11.30
CA GLY A 197 -10.11 5.60 -12.28
C GLY A 197 -8.73 5.76 -11.65
N ILE A 198 -8.58 5.49 -10.35
CA ILE A 198 -7.31 5.42 -9.64
C ILE A 198 -6.56 4.17 -10.10
N ALA A 199 -5.27 4.31 -10.41
CA ALA A 199 -4.42 3.21 -10.85
C ALA A 199 -4.17 2.21 -9.71
N ARG A 200 -4.00 0.93 -10.07
CA ARG A 200 -3.70 -0.15 -9.12
C ARG A 200 -2.31 -0.74 -9.37
N PRO A 201 -1.50 -1.01 -8.31
CA PRO A 201 -1.73 -0.63 -6.92
C PRO A 201 -1.55 0.88 -6.71
N ASN A 202 -2.33 1.45 -5.79
CA ASN A 202 -2.06 2.77 -5.22
C ASN A 202 -1.42 2.58 -3.84
N GLY A 203 -0.23 1.97 -3.83
CA GLY A 203 0.52 1.66 -2.61
C GLY A 203 1.46 0.48 -2.84
N LEU A 204 1.72 -0.29 -1.79
CA LEU A 204 2.45 -1.56 -1.91
C LEU A 204 1.55 -2.73 -2.33
N GLY A 205 0.24 -2.55 -2.29
CA GLY A 205 -0.74 -3.58 -2.62
C GLY A 205 -1.99 -2.97 -3.20
N ARG A 206 -2.99 -3.81 -3.48
CA ARG A 206 -4.29 -3.37 -3.97
C ARG A 206 -5.35 -3.59 -2.91
N GLU A 207 -6.36 -2.72 -2.89
CA GLU A 207 -7.51 -2.88 -2.03
C GLU A 207 -8.43 -4.00 -2.52
N ILE A 208 -8.96 -4.78 -1.57
CA ILE A 208 -10.09 -5.67 -1.84
C ILE A 208 -11.32 -4.79 -2.13
N GLY A 209 -12.11 -5.14 -3.15
CA GLY A 209 -13.28 -4.38 -3.59
C GLY A 209 -13.01 -3.52 -4.83
N CYS A 210 -14.00 -2.72 -5.21
CA CYS A 210 -13.98 -1.96 -6.47
C CYS A 210 -13.25 -0.62 -6.41
N TYR A 211 -12.86 -0.15 -5.23
CA TYR A 211 -12.15 1.11 -5.04
C TYR A 211 -10.71 0.87 -4.60
N GLU A 212 -9.85 1.85 -4.88
CA GLU A 212 -8.49 1.97 -4.41
C GLU A 212 -8.37 3.28 -3.62
N ILE A 213 -7.71 3.28 -2.47
CA ILE A 213 -7.54 4.50 -1.67
C ILE A 213 -6.39 5.33 -2.24
N SER A 214 -6.44 6.65 -2.11
CA SER A 214 -5.32 7.56 -2.45
C SER A 214 -4.74 8.22 -1.23
N GLY A 215 -3.42 8.46 -1.25
CA GLY A 215 -2.71 9.24 -0.24
C GLY A 215 -2.64 8.60 1.16
N THR A 216 -2.66 7.26 1.28
CA THR A 216 -2.40 6.57 2.55
C THR A 216 -0.97 6.03 2.58
N ARG A 217 -0.26 6.17 3.71
CA ARG A 217 1.01 5.47 3.97
C ARG A 217 0.79 4.13 4.65
N ALA A 218 -0.46 3.77 4.98
CA ALA A 218 -0.76 2.50 5.61
C ALA A 218 -0.46 1.33 4.67
N LEU A 219 0.52 0.52 5.04
CA LEU A 219 0.93 -0.67 4.31
C LEU A 219 0.02 -1.85 4.60
N TRP A 220 -0.48 -1.92 5.84
CA TRP A 220 -1.52 -2.82 6.33
C TRP A 220 -2.03 -2.33 7.70
N VAL A 221 -3.18 -2.83 8.12
CA VAL A 221 -3.80 -2.51 9.42
C VAL A 221 -4.22 -3.78 10.14
N TYR A 222 -3.78 -3.96 11.38
CA TYR A 222 -4.17 -5.07 12.26
C TYR A 222 -5.03 -4.58 13.42
N ASN A 223 -6.23 -5.14 13.57
CA ASN A 223 -7.14 -4.79 14.66
C ASN A 223 -7.03 -5.79 15.82
N VAL A 224 -6.58 -5.32 16.98
CA VAL A 224 -6.54 -6.13 18.21
C VAL A 224 -7.88 -6.12 18.95
N GLY A 225 -8.13 -7.17 19.73
CA GLY A 225 -9.40 -7.35 20.41
C GLY A 225 -9.55 -6.51 21.68
N SER A 226 -8.45 -6.18 22.34
CA SER A 226 -8.46 -5.50 23.64
C SER A 226 -7.21 -4.62 23.86
N SER A 227 -7.01 -4.15 25.09
CA SER A 227 -5.75 -3.53 25.48
C SER A 227 -4.58 -4.44 25.12
N HIS A 228 -3.53 -3.87 24.56
CA HIS A 228 -2.39 -4.62 24.05
C HIS A 228 -1.07 -3.90 24.34
N ARG A 229 0.03 -4.64 24.22
CA ARG A 229 1.38 -4.15 23.98
C ARG A 229 1.83 -4.67 22.63
N ARG A 230 2.73 -3.96 21.98
CA ARG A 230 3.31 -4.37 20.70
C ARG A 230 4.78 -4.04 20.60
N ILE A 231 5.45 -4.77 19.73
CA ILE A 231 6.83 -4.50 19.34
C ILE A 231 7.08 -5.00 17.92
N VAL A 232 8.05 -4.39 17.25
CA VAL A 232 8.64 -4.89 16.01
C VAL A 232 9.61 -6.00 16.37
N LEU A 233 9.49 -7.16 15.74
CA LEU A 233 10.45 -8.24 15.81
C LEU A 233 11.12 -8.37 14.45
N PRO A 234 12.46 -8.36 14.34
CA PRO A 234 13.11 -8.49 13.04
C PRO A 234 12.75 -9.78 12.33
N ASP A 235 12.69 -9.72 11.00
CA ASP A 235 12.30 -10.79 10.08
C ASP A 235 12.62 -12.21 10.58
N ILE A 236 11.59 -12.92 11.04
CA ILE A 236 11.70 -14.26 11.64
C ILE A 236 11.60 -15.40 10.63
N ASN A 237 11.18 -15.12 9.39
CA ASN A 237 10.85 -16.14 8.39
C ASN A 237 11.66 -15.98 7.08
N ASN A 238 12.52 -14.96 6.99
CA ASN A 238 13.33 -14.54 5.85
C ASN A 238 12.52 -14.11 4.61
N ASP A 239 11.36 -13.46 4.81
CA ASP A 239 10.56 -12.87 3.74
C ASP A 239 10.97 -11.43 3.40
N GLY A 240 11.87 -10.82 4.19
CA GLY A 240 12.38 -9.47 4.05
C GLY A 240 11.57 -8.40 4.79
N PHE A 241 10.61 -8.79 5.62
CA PHE A 241 9.74 -7.90 6.38
C PHE A 241 9.85 -8.21 7.87
N ASP A 242 9.90 -7.18 8.71
CA ASP A 242 9.84 -7.36 10.16
C ASP A 242 8.42 -7.75 10.58
N GLU A 243 8.28 -8.50 11.68
CA GLU A 243 6.99 -8.90 12.23
C GLU A 243 6.44 -7.95 13.29
N LEU A 244 5.12 -7.97 13.42
CA LEU A 244 4.43 -7.42 14.58
C LEU A 244 4.25 -8.51 15.64
N VAL A 245 4.81 -8.29 16.83
CA VAL A 245 4.46 -9.09 18.01
C VAL A 245 3.47 -8.33 18.87
N VAL A 246 2.37 -8.99 19.23
CA VAL A 246 1.32 -8.45 20.12
C VAL A 246 1.25 -9.26 21.40
N HIS A 247 1.11 -8.57 22.53
CA HIS A 247 0.69 -9.15 23.81
C HIS A 247 -0.65 -8.54 24.22
N GLU A 248 -1.74 -9.29 24.13
CA GLU A 248 -3.10 -8.79 24.44
C GLU A 248 -3.79 -9.60 25.54
N ASN A 249 -4.72 -8.96 26.26
CA ASN A 249 -5.60 -9.67 27.18
C ASN A 249 -6.77 -10.31 26.45
N ALA A 250 -7.32 -11.40 26.99
CA ALA A 250 -8.59 -11.94 26.52
C ALA A 250 -9.73 -10.91 26.65
N ILE A 251 -10.67 -10.91 25.71
CA ILE A 251 -11.87 -10.03 25.69
C ILE A 251 -12.94 -10.50 26.71
N SER A 252 -12.71 -11.64 27.40
CA SER A 252 -13.63 -12.23 28.37
C SER A 252 -13.22 -11.91 29.82
N ASP A 253 -14.05 -12.25 30.82
CA ASP A 253 -13.69 -12.21 32.25
C ASP A 253 -12.56 -13.21 32.64
N SER A 254 -11.83 -13.75 31.66
CA SER A 254 -10.66 -14.60 31.87
C SER A 254 -9.45 -13.76 32.28
N ILE A 255 -8.54 -14.38 33.02
CA ILE A 255 -7.21 -13.81 33.30
C ILE A 255 -6.21 -14.11 32.17
N ASP A 256 -6.62 -14.76 31.08
CA ASP A 256 -5.70 -15.16 30.02
C ASP A 256 -5.20 -13.97 29.19
N SER A 257 -3.95 -14.04 28.75
CA SER A 257 -3.37 -13.20 27.71
C SER A 257 -2.73 -14.05 26.61
N TYR A 258 -2.56 -13.45 25.45
CA TYR A 258 -2.01 -14.08 24.27
C TYR A 258 -0.80 -13.30 23.79
N VAL A 259 0.26 -14.02 23.42
CA VAL A 259 1.40 -13.48 22.68
C VAL A 259 1.39 -14.12 21.31
N TYR A 260 1.44 -13.33 20.26
CA TYR A 260 1.45 -13.84 18.88
C TYR A 260 2.24 -12.92 17.96
N ALA A 261 2.81 -13.52 16.92
CA ALA A 261 3.43 -12.80 15.82
C ALA A 261 2.47 -12.76 14.62
N VAL A 262 2.37 -11.58 14.01
CA VAL A 262 1.64 -11.30 12.78
C VAL A 262 2.67 -10.95 11.71
N SER A 263 2.52 -11.53 10.52
CA SER A 263 3.42 -11.29 9.38
C SER A 263 3.48 -9.81 9.01
N GLY A 264 4.69 -9.32 8.79
CA GLY A 264 4.96 -7.97 8.28
C GLY A 264 4.57 -7.73 6.83
N VAL A 265 4.33 -8.81 6.07
CA VAL A 265 3.98 -8.73 4.64
C VAL A 265 2.56 -8.20 4.46
N ASP A 266 1.62 -8.72 5.25
CA ASP A 266 0.18 -8.50 5.06
C ASP A 266 -0.55 -7.98 6.29
N GLY A 267 0.05 -8.03 7.48
CA GLY A 267 -0.60 -7.60 8.71
C GLY A 267 -1.86 -8.39 9.06
N THR A 268 -2.10 -9.57 8.48
CA THR A 268 -3.30 -10.39 8.70
C THR A 268 -2.98 -11.85 9.02
N THR A 269 -1.84 -12.36 8.56
CA THR A 269 -1.40 -13.74 8.79
C THR A 269 -0.78 -13.87 10.17
N ILE A 270 -1.40 -14.64 11.05
CA ILE A 270 -0.83 -15.01 12.35
C ILE A 270 0.16 -16.16 12.12
N LEU A 271 1.44 -15.91 12.38
CA LEU A 271 2.52 -16.89 12.23
C LEU A 271 2.51 -17.91 13.38
N TRP A 272 2.32 -17.43 14.60
CA TRP A 272 2.21 -18.29 15.78
C TRP A 272 1.46 -17.61 16.93
N THR A 273 0.98 -18.40 17.89
CA THR A 273 0.32 -17.90 19.10
C THR A 273 0.71 -18.72 20.31
N TYR A 274 0.87 -18.05 21.45
CA TYR A 274 1.13 -18.64 22.75
C TYR A 274 0.16 -18.05 23.80
N THR A 275 -0.47 -18.91 24.59
CA THR A 275 -1.42 -18.50 25.64
C THR A 275 -0.76 -18.53 27.02
N LEU A 276 -0.94 -17.44 27.75
CA LEU A 276 -0.51 -17.26 29.14
C LEU A 276 -1.74 -17.11 30.02
N ASN A 277 -1.82 -17.86 31.14
CA ASN A 277 -2.95 -17.78 32.07
C ASN A 277 -2.79 -16.61 33.07
N SER A 278 -2.50 -15.40 32.56
CA SER A 278 -2.24 -14.20 33.36
C SER A 278 -2.41 -12.94 32.51
N LEU A 279 -2.61 -11.79 33.16
CA LEU A 279 -2.79 -10.48 32.53
C LEU A 279 -1.45 -9.90 32.05
N GLN A 280 -1.47 -9.16 30.95
CA GLN A 280 -0.27 -8.53 30.39
C GLN A 280 0.33 -7.41 31.26
N ARG A 281 1.67 -7.38 31.37
CA ARG A 281 2.46 -6.36 32.09
C ARG A 281 3.55 -5.70 31.28
N GLY A 282 4.23 -6.40 30.37
CA GLY A 282 5.42 -5.90 29.67
C GLY A 282 5.80 -6.77 28.49
N LEU A 283 6.43 -6.16 27.48
CA LEU A 283 6.87 -6.82 26.25
C LEU A 283 8.16 -6.12 25.77
N ALA A 284 9.18 -6.88 25.42
CA ALA A 284 10.42 -6.41 24.79
C ALA A 284 11.04 -7.52 23.91
N VAL A 285 11.86 -7.13 22.95
CA VAL A 285 12.73 -8.05 22.19
C VAL A 285 14.05 -8.18 22.94
N LEU A 286 14.57 -9.40 23.03
CA LEU A 286 15.84 -9.77 23.65
C LEU A 286 16.75 -10.40 22.59
N ASP A 287 18.00 -10.70 22.92
CA ASP A 287 18.88 -11.44 22.02
C ASP A 287 18.36 -12.85 21.71
N ASP A 288 19.02 -13.53 20.78
CA ASP A 288 18.81 -14.95 20.48
C ASP A 288 19.45 -15.80 21.59
N LEU A 289 18.62 -16.41 22.45
CA LEU A 289 19.06 -17.24 23.58
C LEU A 289 19.10 -18.73 23.27
N ASP A 290 18.43 -19.19 22.20
CA ASP A 290 18.40 -20.60 21.81
C ASP A 290 19.21 -20.94 20.54
N ASP A 291 20.00 -19.97 20.07
CA ASP A 291 20.93 -20.04 18.93
C ASP A 291 20.23 -20.44 17.61
N ASP A 292 18.96 -20.05 17.45
CA ASP A 292 18.17 -20.35 16.25
C ASP A 292 18.29 -19.28 15.14
N GLY A 293 18.99 -18.19 15.44
CA GLY A 293 19.24 -17.05 14.56
C GLY A 293 18.17 -15.97 14.63
N ILE A 294 17.11 -16.16 15.43
CA ILE A 294 16.00 -15.22 15.60
C ILE A 294 16.06 -14.62 17.01
N GLN A 295 15.73 -13.34 17.13
CA GLN A 295 15.66 -12.68 18.44
C GLN A 295 14.48 -13.17 19.26
N ASP A 296 14.65 -13.23 20.58
CA ASP A 296 13.63 -13.72 21.49
C ASP A 296 12.79 -12.62 22.13
N ILE A 297 11.74 -13.03 22.85
CA ILE A 297 10.72 -12.11 23.35
C ILE A 297 10.61 -12.23 24.86
N LEU A 298 10.93 -11.14 25.57
CA LEU A 298 10.65 -11.00 26.99
C LEU A 298 9.18 -10.62 27.19
N VAL A 299 8.49 -11.41 28.01
CA VAL A 299 7.09 -11.18 28.38
C VAL A 299 6.97 -11.08 29.90
N MET A 300 6.33 -10.01 30.36
CA MET A 300 5.95 -9.85 31.77
C MET A 300 4.44 -10.02 31.93
N ILE A 301 4.03 -10.77 32.95
CA ILE A 301 2.63 -11.07 33.26
C ILE A 301 2.32 -10.89 34.75
N GLY A 302 1.03 -10.85 35.12
CA GLY A 302 0.57 -10.92 36.51
C GLY A 302 -0.88 -11.42 36.62
N THR A 303 -1.27 -12.02 37.74
CA THR A 303 -2.61 -12.62 37.93
C THR A 303 -3.63 -11.67 38.58
N SER A 304 -3.17 -10.56 39.15
CA SER A 304 -3.95 -9.54 39.83
C SER A 304 -4.23 -8.32 38.95
N ASP A 305 -5.28 -7.58 39.25
CA ASP A 305 -5.49 -6.27 38.60
C ASP A 305 -4.34 -5.30 38.93
N ARG A 306 -4.12 -4.32 38.04
CA ARG A 306 -2.98 -3.39 38.17
C ARG A 306 -3.00 -2.54 39.44
N LEU A 307 -4.17 -2.32 40.04
CA LEU A 307 -4.35 -1.40 41.17
C LEU A 307 -4.21 -2.10 42.53
N ASN A 308 -4.34 -3.43 42.54
CA ASN A 308 -4.32 -4.27 43.73
C ASN A 308 -3.20 -5.32 43.71
N ASN A 309 -2.10 -5.04 42.99
CA ASN A 309 -1.02 -6.01 42.76
C ASN A 309 -0.53 -6.68 44.05
N MET A 310 -0.51 -8.01 44.08
CA MET A 310 -0.43 -8.83 45.29
C MET A 310 0.88 -9.62 45.45
N GLY A 311 1.95 -9.32 44.71
CA GLY A 311 3.16 -10.15 44.82
C GLY A 311 3.22 -11.27 43.77
N ASP A 312 2.58 -11.11 42.61
CA ASP A 312 2.27 -12.19 41.69
C ASP A 312 2.73 -11.98 40.24
N ASP A 313 3.51 -10.94 39.95
CA ASP A 313 4.05 -10.74 38.61
C ASP A 313 5.19 -11.73 38.29
N ALA A 314 5.32 -12.12 37.02
CA ALA A 314 6.35 -13.05 36.55
C ALA A 314 6.90 -12.65 35.17
N MET A 315 8.10 -13.13 34.86
CA MET A 315 8.77 -12.96 33.57
C MET A 315 9.00 -14.30 32.87
N TYR A 316 8.92 -14.27 31.55
CA TYR A 316 9.21 -15.37 30.63
C TYR A 316 10.04 -14.81 29.48
N VAL A 317 10.96 -15.62 28.96
CA VAL A 317 11.48 -15.43 27.61
C VAL A 317 10.92 -16.52 26.72
N LEU A 318 10.28 -16.08 25.64
CA LEU A 318 9.72 -16.93 24.61
C LEU A 318 10.62 -16.86 23.38
N SER A 319 10.83 -18.01 22.73
CA SER A 319 11.50 -18.00 21.43
C SER A 319 10.71 -17.13 20.45
N GLY A 320 11.39 -16.33 19.62
CA GLY A 320 10.75 -15.50 18.59
C GLY A 320 10.37 -16.26 17.32
N ALA A 321 11.06 -17.35 17.01
CA ALA A 321 10.93 -18.07 15.74
C ALA A 321 9.51 -18.61 15.48
N GLU A 322 9.15 -18.81 14.22
CA GLU A 322 7.84 -19.36 13.87
C GLU A 322 7.65 -20.78 14.40
N ASN A 323 8.68 -21.62 14.25
CA ASN A 323 8.64 -23.05 14.54
C ASN A 323 9.80 -23.49 15.46
N PRO A 324 9.85 -23.02 16.72
CA PRO A 324 10.97 -23.28 17.60
C PRO A 324 10.95 -24.70 18.14
N THR A 325 12.11 -25.17 18.63
CA THR A 325 12.18 -26.45 19.34
C THR A 325 11.38 -26.39 20.65
N THR A 326 11.44 -25.26 21.35
CA THR A 326 10.66 -24.95 22.56
C THR A 326 10.23 -23.50 22.54
N ARG A 327 8.93 -23.22 22.75
CA ARG A 327 8.44 -21.83 22.78
C ARG A 327 8.86 -21.07 24.04
N VAL A 328 9.02 -21.73 25.19
CA VAL A 328 9.48 -21.10 26.44
C VAL A 328 10.93 -21.48 26.64
N ILE A 329 11.82 -20.50 26.60
CA ILE A 329 13.26 -20.70 26.83
C ILE A 329 13.53 -20.76 28.32
N TRP A 330 13.05 -19.75 29.06
CA TRP A 330 13.02 -19.77 30.53
C TRP A 330 11.80 -19.05 31.10
N GLY A 331 11.48 -19.38 32.35
CA GLY A 331 10.36 -18.83 33.10
C GLY A 331 9.42 -19.90 33.67
N PRO A 332 8.50 -19.53 34.58
CA PRO A 332 8.36 -18.21 35.18
C PRO A 332 9.48 -17.88 36.17
N VAL A 333 9.97 -16.64 36.13
CA VAL A 333 10.77 -16.02 37.21
C VAL A 333 9.89 -14.99 37.94
N GLY A 334 9.79 -15.08 39.27
CA GLY A 334 9.04 -14.12 40.11
C GLY A 334 7.64 -14.51 40.60
N HIS A 335 7.14 -15.70 40.25
CA HIS A 335 5.78 -16.17 40.59
C HIS A 335 5.55 -16.43 42.10
N LEU A 336 4.27 -16.34 42.54
CA LEU A 336 3.72 -16.63 43.89
C LEU A 336 4.59 -17.57 44.75
N GLY A 337 5.19 -17.01 45.80
CA GLY A 337 6.03 -17.72 46.76
C GLY A 337 7.47 -17.20 46.82
N ASP A 338 7.90 -16.45 45.80
CA ASP A 338 9.14 -15.69 45.81
C ASP A 338 8.90 -14.26 46.33
N SER A 339 9.34 -13.97 47.56
CA SER A 339 9.21 -12.65 48.18
C SER A 339 10.11 -11.57 47.54
N THR A 340 10.87 -11.90 46.49
CA THR A 340 11.93 -11.04 45.97
C THR A 340 11.59 -10.26 44.69
N LEU A 341 10.45 -10.54 44.02
CA LEU A 341 10.12 -9.99 42.70
C LEU A 341 8.69 -9.46 42.53
N GLY A 342 7.74 -9.90 43.35
CA GLY A 342 6.34 -9.96 42.96
C GLY A 342 5.51 -8.68 42.83
N CYS A 343 6.03 -7.46 42.92
CA CYS A 343 5.14 -6.31 43.16
C CYS A 343 5.16 -5.25 42.05
N GLY A 344 4.32 -5.39 41.04
CA GLY A 344 4.06 -4.31 40.07
C GLY A 344 5.11 -4.15 39.00
N LEU A 345 5.76 -5.25 38.55
CA LEU A 345 6.72 -5.20 37.45
C LEU A 345 6.04 -4.58 36.22
N TYR A 346 6.66 -3.53 35.71
CA TYR A 346 6.12 -2.78 34.60
C TYR A 346 7.23 -2.43 33.64
N GLN A 347 6.95 -2.64 32.35
CA GLN A 347 7.61 -1.92 31.26
C GLN A 347 9.14 -2.22 31.25
N PRO A 348 9.58 -3.33 30.65
CA PRO A 348 11.00 -3.67 30.61
C PRO A 348 11.84 -2.59 29.92
N LEU A 349 13.10 -2.50 30.30
CA LEU A 349 14.18 -1.86 29.57
C LEU A 349 15.25 -2.92 29.34
N ILE A 350 15.62 -3.14 28.08
CA ILE A 350 16.78 -3.96 27.75
C ILE A 350 18.02 -3.09 27.93
N VAL A 351 18.97 -3.58 28.70
CA VAL A 351 20.24 -2.94 29.01
C VAL A 351 21.32 -3.74 28.30
N PRO A 352 22.28 -3.13 27.60
CA PRO A 352 23.36 -3.92 27.00
C PRO A 352 24.11 -4.70 28.08
N ASP A 353 24.59 -5.89 27.75
CA ASP A 353 25.25 -6.84 28.67
C ASP A 353 26.09 -6.13 29.76
N VAL A 354 25.71 -6.32 31.03
CA VAL A 354 26.33 -5.71 32.22
C VAL A 354 27.13 -6.70 33.07
N ASP A 355 27.13 -7.99 32.75
CA ASP A 355 27.82 -9.02 33.53
C ASP A 355 28.81 -9.89 32.75
N GLY A 356 28.85 -9.72 31.43
CA GLY A 356 29.81 -10.30 30.50
C GLY A 356 29.43 -11.68 30.01
N ASP A 357 28.15 -12.07 30.13
CA ASP A 357 27.64 -13.34 29.64
C ASP A 357 27.32 -13.33 28.12
N GLY A 358 27.36 -12.16 27.49
CA GLY A 358 27.15 -11.96 26.06
C GLY A 358 25.69 -11.78 25.64
N ILE A 359 24.76 -11.78 26.60
CA ILE A 359 23.33 -11.51 26.39
C ILE A 359 22.97 -10.21 27.10
N ASN A 360 22.11 -9.41 26.49
CA ASN A 360 21.62 -8.17 27.07
C ASN A 360 20.72 -8.43 28.28
N ASP A 361 20.81 -7.55 29.26
CA ASP A 361 20.17 -7.69 30.55
C ASP A 361 18.84 -6.93 30.64
N ILE A 362 18.10 -7.21 31.70
CA ILE A 362 16.72 -6.74 31.84
C ILE A 362 16.62 -5.85 33.07
N PHE A 363 16.35 -4.56 32.87
CA PHE A 363 15.92 -3.68 33.93
C PHE A 363 14.38 -3.57 33.96
N ALA A 364 13.80 -3.66 35.15
CA ALA A 364 12.38 -3.48 35.37
C ALA A 364 12.13 -2.67 36.64
N ASN A 365 11.05 -1.89 36.66
CA ASN A 365 10.63 -1.15 37.85
C ASN A 365 9.29 -1.65 38.39
N VAL A 366 9.04 -1.35 39.65
CA VAL A 366 7.73 -1.53 40.29
C VAL A 366 6.86 -0.27 40.09
N SER A 367 5.54 -0.45 39.98
CA SER A 367 4.62 0.61 39.53
C SER A 367 3.47 0.94 40.51
N VAL A 368 3.51 0.55 41.79
CA VAL A 368 2.34 0.73 42.70
C VAL A 368 2.64 1.34 44.08
N ARG A 369 1.80 2.34 44.43
CA ARG A 369 1.74 3.11 45.69
C ARG A 369 1.57 2.30 46.99
N LEU A 370 1.30 1.00 46.94
CA LEU A 370 1.04 0.15 48.12
C LEU A 370 2.17 -0.87 48.32
N ALA A 371 3.36 -0.35 48.56
CA ALA A 371 4.53 -0.91 49.25
C ALA A 371 4.52 -2.41 49.62
N CYS A 372 5.15 -3.24 48.78
CA CYS A 372 5.86 -4.43 49.26
C CYS A 372 7.22 -4.09 49.88
N TYR A 373 7.87 -3.00 49.40
CA TYR A 373 9.22 -2.61 49.81
C TYR A 373 9.30 -1.25 50.53
N GLY A 374 8.18 -0.55 50.73
CA GLY A 374 8.13 0.75 51.41
C GLY A 374 8.41 1.97 50.51
N SER A 375 8.93 1.75 49.30
CA SER A 375 9.09 2.72 48.21
C SER A 375 9.13 1.99 46.86
N ASP A 376 9.19 2.73 45.75
CA ASP A 376 9.48 2.15 44.45
C ASP A 376 10.94 1.68 44.36
N ALA A 377 11.14 0.74 43.44
CA ALA A 377 12.34 -0.07 43.27
C ALA A 377 12.68 -0.27 41.80
N GLY A 378 13.97 -0.25 41.48
CA GLY A 378 14.52 -0.74 40.22
C GLY A 378 15.19 -2.09 40.44
N LEU A 379 14.96 -3.02 39.52
CA LEU A 379 15.50 -4.38 39.56
C LEU A 379 16.23 -4.66 38.25
N LEU A 380 17.43 -5.24 38.35
CA LEU A 380 18.23 -5.69 37.21
C LEU A 380 18.38 -7.21 37.23
N PHE A 381 18.22 -7.83 36.08
CA PHE A 381 18.23 -9.28 35.87
C PHE A 381 19.17 -9.65 34.73
N SER A 382 19.82 -10.81 34.87
CA SER A 382 20.54 -11.43 33.76
C SER A 382 19.55 -11.79 32.65
N GLY A 383 19.86 -11.44 31.41
CA GLY A 383 19.08 -11.84 30.24
C GLY A 383 19.04 -13.36 30.04
N VAL A 384 20.14 -14.06 30.35
CA VAL A 384 20.33 -15.49 30.12
C VAL A 384 19.30 -16.35 30.84
N ASP A 385 18.99 -16.05 32.10
CA ASP A 385 18.13 -16.90 32.93
C ASP A 385 17.13 -16.16 33.82
N GLY A 386 17.09 -14.83 33.74
CA GLY A 386 16.24 -13.99 34.57
C GLY A 386 16.69 -13.89 36.04
N SER A 387 17.87 -14.41 36.40
CA SER A 387 18.39 -14.29 37.76
C SER A 387 18.66 -12.83 38.12
N ARG A 388 18.33 -12.44 39.35
CA ARG A 388 18.49 -11.04 39.78
C ARG A 388 19.94 -10.73 40.07
N ILE A 389 20.50 -9.75 39.35
CA ILE A 389 21.84 -9.20 39.57
C ILE A 389 21.81 -8.30 40.80
N TRP A 390 20.98 -7.27 40.79
CA TRP A 390 20.78 -6.38 41.94
C TRP A 390 19.40 -5.69 41.90
N PHE A 391 19.04 -5.02 42.99
CA PHE A 391 17.91 -4.10 43.04
C PHE A 391 18.21 -2.96 44.02
N PHE A 392 17.54 -1.82 43.84
CA PHE A 392 17.57 -0.71 44.79
C PHE A 392 16.15 -0.29 45.18
N THR A 393 16.06 0.49 46.25
CA THR A 393 14.87 1.22 46.69
C THR A 393 15.32 2.64 47.04
N ASP A 394 14.67 3.67 46.50
CA ASP A 394 14.97 5.06 46.85
C ASP A 394 13.67 5.85 47.03
N ALA A 395 13.51 6.48 48.20
CA ALA A 395 12.33 7.27 48.53
C ALA A 395 12.22 8.57 47.70
N ASN A 396 13.30 9.00 47.04
CA ASN A 396 13.31 10.17 46.16
C ASN A 396 12.87 9.84 44.72
N LEU A 397 12.71 8.57 44.36
CA LEU A 397 12.19 8.11 43.06
C LEU A 397 10.76 7.59 43.21
N TRP A 398 9.91 8.35 43.88
CA TRP A 398 8.47 8.03 43.93
C TRP A 398 7.93 7.94 42.49
N ASP A 399 7.30 6.80 42.17
CA ASP A 399 6.89 6.30 40.87
C ASP A 399 7.98 6.45 39.79
N VAL A 400 8.63 5.36 39.37
CA VAL A 400 9.58 5.41 38.24
C VAL A 400 8.78 5.63 36.94
N TYR A 401 8.77 6.87 36.45
CA TYR A 401 8.04 7.29 35.25
C TYR A 401 8.84 7.15 33.96
N GLY A 402 10.18 7.16 34.05
CA GLY A 402 11.03 7.09 32.86
C GLY A 402 12.35 6.40 33.17
N ARG A 403 12.89 5.70 32.17
CA ARG A 403 14.15 4.96 32.25
C ARG A 403 14.80 4.85 30.88
N THR A 404 16.12 4.85 30.83
CA THR A 404 16.90 4.57 29.63
C THR A 404 18.20 3.88 30.01
N ALA A 405 18.69 2.99 29.14
CA ALA A 405 20.06 2.52 29.23
C ALA A 405 20.97 3.66 28.75
N ALA A 406 22.14 3.78 29.37
CA ALA A 406 23.17 4.73 29.02
C ALA A 406 24.47 3.98 28.73
N PRO A 407 25.36 4.53 27.88
CA PRO A 407 26.75 4.10 27.84
C PRO A 407 27.41 4.20 29.22
N ASP A 408 28.62 3.68 29.35
CA ASP A 408 29.41 3.81 30.57
C ASP A 408 29.64 5.30 30.93
N LEU A 409 29.01 5.76 32.02
CA LEU A 409 29.10 7.12 32.53
C LEU A 409 30.18 7.27 33.61
N ASN A 410 30.63 6.16 34.20
CA ASN A 410 31.46 6.15 35.39
C ASN A 410 32.89 5.62 35.15
N GLY A 411 33.15 5.06 33.98
CA GLY A 411 34.43 4.50 33.53
C GLY A 411 34.67 3.04 33.96
N ASP A 412 33.64 2.29 34.33
CA ASP A 412 33.75 0.87 34.74
C ASP A 412 33.63 -0.13 33.57
N SER A 413 33.49 0.37 32.35
CA SER A 413 33.31 -0.38 31.09
C SER A 413 31.99 -1.12 30.94
N TRP A 414 31.03 -0.89 31.84
CA TRP A 414 29.67 -1.42 31.72
C TRP A 414 28.69 -0.31 31.38
N PRO A 415 27.62 -0.61 30.63
CA PRO A 415 26.51 0.32 30.46
C PRO A 415 25.86 0.69 31.80
N ASP A 416 25.33 1.90 31.87
CA ASP A 416 24.66 2.44 33.05
C ASP A 416 23.15 2.58 32.82
N ILE A 417 22.41 2.88 33.88
CA ILE A 417 20.95 2.97 33.84
C ILE A 417 20.51 4.30 34.43
N ILE A 418 19.76 5.08 33.65
CA ILE A 418 19.12 6.30 34.12
C ILE A 418 17.68 5.99 34.48
N VAL A 419 17.25 6.45 35.65
CA VAL A 419 15.85 6.38 36.10
C VAL A 419 15.39 7.75 36.57
N SER A 420 14.13 8.06 36.28
CA SER A 420 13.49 9.29 36.68
C SER A 420 12.16 9.01 37.37
N GLY A 421 11.85 9.81 38.38
CA GLY A 421 10.67 9.65 39.22
C GLY A 421 9.89 10.94 39.40
N ALA A 422 8.60 10.78 39.71
CA ALA A 422 7.69 11.87 39.99
C ALA A 422 6.51 11.48 40.86
N SER A 423 5.99 12.45 41.60
CA SER A 423 4.85 12.24 42.49
C SER A 423 3.87 13.40 42.51
N ALA A 424 2.71 13.15 43.11
CA ALA A 424 1.69 14.17 43.35
C ALA A 424 2.11 15.24 44.38
N GLU A 425 3.25 15.07 45.05
CA GLU A 425 3.78 16.02 46.05
C GLU A 425 4.98 16.83 45.49
N ASP A 426 5.22 16.77 44.18
CA ASP A 426 6.41 17.35 43.52
C ASP A 426 7.75 16.83 44.13
N VAL A 427 7.72 15.60 44.63
CA VAL A 427 8.92 14.84 45.07
C VAL A 427 9.24 13.80 44.01
N GLY A 428 10.46 13.82 43.50
CA GLY A 428 10.90 13.00 42.38
C GLY A 428 12.40 13.19 42.15
N GLY A 429 12.87 13.02 40.92
CA GLY A 429 14.24 13.35 40.52
C GLY A 429 14.76 12.44 39.43
N VAL A 430 16.06 12.54 39.15
CA VAL A 430 16.76 11.65 38.21
C VAL A 430 18.03 11.11 38.84
N GLN A 431 18.30 9.83 38.58
CA GLN A 431 19.43 9.11 39.12
C GLN A 431 20.10 8.27 38.04
N ALA A 432 21.43 8.20 38.10
CA ALA A 432 22.23 7.23 37.34
C ALA A 432 22.71 6.12 38.26
N TRP A 433 22.61 4.89 37.78
CA TRP A 433 23.03 3.68 38.46
C TRP A 433 23.98 2.90 37.58
N ALA A 434 25.06 2.39 38.17
CA ALA A 434 25.95 1.49 37.46
C ALA A 434 25.21 0.20 37.09
N GLY A 435 25.27 -0.20 35.82
CA GLY A 435 24.70 -1.48 35.39
C GLY A 435 25.50 -2.65 35.96
N GLY A 436 26.83 -2.56 35.86
CA GLY A 436 27.75 -3.64 36.21
C GLY A 436 27.93 -3.90 37.71
N GLY A 437 28.28 -5.15 38.03
CA GLY A 437 28.65 -5.61 39.38
C GLY A 437 27.50 -6.22 40.20
N ALA A 438 27.83 -6.88 41.31
CA ALA A 438 26.86 -7.68 42.08
C ALA A 438 26.02 -6.87 43.11
N SER A 439 26.06 -5.54 43.06
CA SER A 439 25.36 -4.67 44.02
C SER A 439 25.08 -3.31 43.39
N PRO A 440 23.98 -2.63 43.74
CA PRO A 440 23.59 -1.39 43.10
C PRO A 440 24.55 -0.26 43.53
N ILE A 441 25.17 0.42 42.56
CA ILE A 441 26.02 1.60 42.78
C ILE A 441 25.33 2.81 42.16
N GLN A 442 24.92 3.78 42.97
CA GLN A 442 24.41 5.05 42.46
C GLN A 442 25.59 5.95 42.08
N ILE A 443 25.63 6.40 40.82
CA ILE A 443 26.68 7.27 40.27
C ILE A 443 26.39 8.72 40.71
N TRP A 444 25.18 9.19 40.45
CA TRP A 444 24.69 10.51 40.89
C TRP A 444 23.17 10.52 41.06
N SER A 445 22.68 11.53 41.79
CA SER A 445 21.26 11.76 42.07
C SER A 445 21.02 13.26 42.19
N VAL A 446 20.17 13.80 41.32
CA VAL A 446 19.94 15.25 41.17
C VAL A 446 18.45 15.55 40.95
N LEU A 447 18.09 16.83 41.03
CA LEU A 447 16.72 17.32 40.85
C LEU A 447 15.71 16.63 41.80
N THR A 448 16.14 16.23 43.01
CA THR A 448 15.38 15.35 43.92
C THR A 448 14.11 15.97 44.54
N THR A 449 13.79 17.20 44.15
CA THR A 449 12.59 17.94 44.56
C THR A 449 11.78 18.39 43.35
N GLU A 450 11.98 17.73 42.22
CA GLU A 450 11.27 18.01 40.97
C GLU A 450 10.71 16.71 40.39
N ASN A 451 9.59 16.83 39.69
CA ASN A 451 9.00 15.73 38.94
C ASN A 451 9.70 15.61 37.58
N ILE A 452 10.54 14.59 37.44
CA ILE A 452 11.38 14.38 36.27
C ILE A 452 10.92 13.14 35.50
N THR A 453 10.94 13.22 34.17
CA THR A 453 10.45 12.19 33.25
C THR A 453 11.30 12.11 31.99
N ASN A 454 11.05 11.07 31.19
CA ASN A 454 11.56 10.91 29.82
C ASN A 454 13.09 11.09 29.71
N PRO A 455 13.89 10.35 30.50
CA PRO A 455 15.33 10.44 30.37
C PRO A 455 15.77 9.88 29.02
N ALA A 456 16.64 10.61 28.34
CA ALA A 456 17.24 10.21 27.07
C ALA A 456 18.74 10.47 27.10
N VAL A 457 19.52 9.56 26.52
CA VAL A 457 20.94 9.80 26.25
C VAL A 457 21.04 10.72 25.05
N VAL A 458 21.85 11.76 25.17
CA VAL A 458 22.17 12.71 24.10
C VAL A 458 23.68 12.74 23.89
N GLY A 459 24.13 13.45 22.84
CA GLY A 459 25.55 13.62 22.55
C GLY A 459 26.33 14.22 23.73
N ASP A 460 27.66 14.17 23.62
CA ASP A 460 28.59 14.79 24.57
C ASP A 460 28.56 16.33 24.40
N ALA A 461 27.62 16.98 25.10
CA ALA A 461 27.33 18.40 24.96
C ALA A 461 28.41 19.29 25.56
N ASN A 462 29.23 18.76 26.47
CA ASN A 462 30.31 19.49 27.14
C ASN A 462 31.74 19.09 26.68
N LEU A 463 31.85 18.10 25.78
CA LEU A 463 33.09 17.55 25.24
C LEU A 463 34.00 16.92 26.30
N ASP A 464 33.43 16.30 27.34
CA ASP A 464 34.17 15.62 28.41
C ASP A 464 34.47 14.13 28.10
N GLY A 465 33.95 13.62 26.98
CA GLY A 465 34.10 12.26 26.51
C GLY A 465 33.05 11.29 27.04
N VAL A 466 32.10 11.76 27.85
CA VAL A 466 30.96 10.99 28.37
C VAL A 466 29.66 11.57 27.79
N PRO A 467 28.79 10.74 27.18
CA PRO A 467 27.49 11.21 26.68
C PRO A 467 26.62 11.81 27.79
N ASP A 468 25.85 12.85 27.45
CA ASP A 468 25.04 13.58 28.41
C ASP A 468 23.58 13.10 28.45
N ILE A 469 22.82 13.56 29.45
CA ILE A 469 21.45 13.08 29.72
C ILE A 469 20.46 14.23 29.60
N ALA A 470 19.47 14.07 28.72
CA ALA A 470 18.31 14.95 28.65
C ALA A 470 17.18 14.44 29.54
N VAL A 471 16.53 15.34 30.29
CA VAL A 471 15.34 15.00 31.08
C VAL A 471 14.29 16.11 31.05
N GLY A 472 13.03 15.72 31.20
CA GLY A 472 11.90 16.62 31.21
C GLY A 472 11.32 16.86 32.60
N LYS A 473 11.18 18.13 32.99
CA LYS A 473 10.39 18.54 34.16
C LYS A 473 8.92 18.66 33.78
N PHE A 474 8.06 17.95 34.50
CA PHE A 474 6.62 18.13 34.39
C PHE A 474 5.99 18.56 35.71
N HIS A 475 4.74 19.00 35.66
CA HIS A 475 4.00 19.45 36.83
C HIS A 475 2.81 18.52 37.11
N THR A 476 2.68 18.03 38.34
CA THR A 476 1.53 17.23 38.78
C THR A 476 0.50 18.13 39.46
N GLY A 477 -0.68 18.34 38.86
CA GLY A 477 -1.78 19.08 39.51
C GLY A 477 -2.64 19.96 38.61
N THR A 478 -3.57 20.71 39.21
CA THR A 478 -4.33 21.76 38.50
C THR A 478 -3.37 22.88 38.12
N CYS A 479 -3.32 23.22 36.83
CA CYS A 479 -2.36 24.16 36.28
C CYS A 479 -2.18 25.42 37.14
N PRO A 480 -0.96 25.67 37.66
CA PRO A 480 -0.68 26.85 38.41
C PRO A 480 -0.81 28.06 37.49
N THR A 481 -1.01 29.24 38.06
CA THR A 481 -1.05 30.51 37.30
C THR A 481 0.27 30.82 36.57
N THR A 482 1.32 30.02 36.80
CA THR A 482 2.63 30.04 36.13
C THR A 482 3.12 28.60 35.91
N PRO A 483 2.88 28.00 34.74
CA PRO A 483 3.52 26.74 34.35
C PRO A 483 5.05 26.85 34.43
N ASP A 484 5.75 25.80 34.88
CA ASP A 484 7.22 25.70 34.89
C ASP A 484 7.75 24.37 34.32
N PRO A 485 7.28 23.89 33.16
CA PRO A 485 7.90 22.76 32.48
C PRO A 485 9.26 23.17 31.87
N ARG A 486 10.21 22.25 31.88
CA ARG A 486 11.59 22.50 31.44
C ARG A 486 12.21 21.27 30.78
N LEU A 487 13.08 21.52 29.81
CA LEU A 487 14.12 20.60 29.39
C LEU A 487 15.39 20.87 30.21
N TYR A 488 16.02 19.83 30.73
CA TYR A 488 17.35 19.87 31.31
C TYR A 488 18.29 18.99 30.51
N ILE A 489 19.49 19.48 30.20
CA ILE A 489 20.63 18.66 29.80
C ILE A 489 21.60 18.60 30.97
N LEU A 490 21.91 17.37 31.38
CA LEU A 490 22.73 17.04 32.53
C LEU A 490 24.01 16.34 32.06
N SER A 491 25.13 16.66 32.70
CA SER A 491 26.39 15.98 32.47
C SER A 491 26.26 14.49 32.80
N GLY A 492 26.56 13.61 31.86
CA GLY A 492 26.44 12.16 32.07
C GLY A 492 27.32 11.65 33.20
N SER A 493 28.53 12.20 33.34
CA SER A 493 29.50 11.81 34.37
C SER A 493 29.17 12.29 35.78
N SER A 494 28.33 13.33 35.94
CA SER A 494 28.16 14.03 37.22
C SER A 494 26.73 14.40 37.61
N GLY A 495 25.78 14.35 36.68
CA GLY A 495 24.41 14.84 36.84
C GLY A 495 24.30 16.37 36.93
N SER A 496 25.40 17.12 36.75
CA SER A 496 25.36 18.58 36.83
C SER A 496 24.61 19.20 35.65
N ILE A 497 23.79 20.22 35.88
CA ILE A 497 23.05 20.89 34.80
C ILE A 497 24.05 21.63 33.89
N LEU A 498 24.11 21.21 32.63
CA LEU A 498 24.87 21.90 31.58
C LEU A 498 24.09 23.09 31.05
N TRP A 499 22.82 22.85 30.71
CA TRP A 499 21.88 23.90 30.34
C TRP A 499 20.43 23.46 30.55
N GLN A 500 19.52 24.43 30.49
CA GLN A 500 18.08 24.20 30.63
C GLN A 500 17.30 25.14 29.74
N TYR A 501 16.10 24.73 29.32
CA TYR A 501 15.22 25.54 28.49
C TYR A 501 13.77 25.50 29.02
N PRO A 502 13.10 26.66 29.19
CA PRO A 502 11.69 26.70 29.60
C PRO A 502 10.79 26.30 28.42
N LEU A 503 9.83 25.41 28.68
CA LEU A 503 8.88 24.95 27.68
C LEU A 503 7.51 25.59 27.90
N ASP A 504 6.66 25.53 26.87
CA ASP A 504 5.25 25.91 26.95
C ASP A 504 4.43 24.86 27.72
N ARG A 505 4.81 23.58 27.60
CA ARG A 505 4.09 22.42 28.16
C ARG A 505 5.02 21.32 28.66
N THR A 506 4.41 20.33 29.31
CA THR A 506 5.09 19.15 29.84
C THR A 506 5.79 18.39 28.70
N PRO A 507 7.08 18.05 28.84
CA PRO A 507 7.77 17.10 27.96
C PRO A 507 7.04 15.75 27.85
N SER A 508 6.80 15.25 26.64
CA SER A 508 6.19 13.93 26.38
C SER A 508 7.12 12.91 25.74
N GLY A 509 8.20 13.36 25.10
CA GLY A 509 9.22 12.50 24.51
C GLY A 509 10.46 13.33 24.20
N ILE A 510 11.64 12.75 24.43
CA ILE A 510 12.95 13.38 24.21
C ILE A 510 13.82 12.37 23.47
N GLU A 511 14.44 12.77 22.37
CA GLU A 511 15.36 11.92 21.61
C GLU A 511 16.55 12.73 21.06
N SER A 512 17.67 12.04 20.83
CA SER A 512 18.79 12.60 20.06
C SER A 512 18.42 12.67 18.58
N LEU A 513 18.44 13.88 18.03
CA LEU A 513 18.20 14.16 16.62
C LEU A 513 19.45 13.93 15.75
N GLY A 514 20.60 13.64 16.39
CA GLY A 514 21.90 13.66 15.72
C GLY A 514 22.32 15.08 15.36
N ASP A 515 23.50 15.23 14.76
CA ASP A 515 24.03 16.53 14.32
C ASP A 515 23.29 16.99 13.05
N VAL A 516 22.24 17.81 13.18
CA VAL A 516 21.48 18.36 12.05
C VAL A 516 22.02 19.71 11.60
N ASN A 517 22.64 20.48 12.51
CA ASN A 517 23.16 21.81 12.24
C ASN A 517 24.61 21.83 11.65
N GLY A 518 25.32 20.70 11.71
CA GLY A 518 26.66 20.49 11.17
C GLY A 518 27.82 20.87 12.10
N ASP A 519 27.59 21.02 13.40
CA ASP A 519 28.60 21.42 14.39
C ASP A 519 29.35 20.26 15.05
N THR A 520 29.05 19.03 14.64
CA THR A 520 29.60 17.74 15.12
C THR A 520 29.12 17.28 16.49
N ILE A 521 28.19 18.00 17.11
CA ILE A 521 27.54 17.62 18.37
C ILE A 521 26.10 17.23 18.06
N GLU A 522 25.58 16.21 18.75
CA GLU A 522 24.21 15.76 18.49
C GLU A 522 23.18 16.75 19.04
N ASP A 523 22.19 17.09 18.22
CA ASP A 523 21.06 17.94 18.58
C ASP A 523 19.95 17.14 19.28
N VAL A 524 19.02 17.84 19.92
CA VAL A 524 17.96 17.24 20.76
C VAL A 524 16.59 17.63 20.23
N VAL A 525 15.69 16.67 20.04
CA VAL A 525 14.28 16.92 19.75
C VAL A 525 13.40 16.56 20.93
N ILE A 526 12.36 17.37 21.16
CA ILE A 526 11.41 17.18 22.24
C ILE A 526 9.99 17.51 21.79
N GLY A 527 9.06 16.62 22.14
CA GLY A 527 7.63 16.87 22.07
C GLY A 527 7.05 17.28 23.42
N THR A 528 5.94 18.01 23.39
CA THR A 528 5.21 18.45 24.58
C THR A 528 3.74 18.02 24.61
N ALA A 529 3.18 17.82 25.81
CA ALA A 529 1.85 17.26 26.06
C ALA A 529 1.16 17.88 27.29
N GLY A 530 -0.12 17.60 27.47
CA GLY A 530 -0.88 17.90 28.68
C GLY A 530 -1.64 19.24 28.70
N THR A 531 -2.40 19.48 29.77
CA THR A 531 -3.54 20.42 29.83
C THR A 531 -3.23 21.85 30.29
N CYS A 532 -1.97 22.19 30.56
CA CYS A 532 -1.63 23.53 31.03
C CYS A 532 -1.35 24.49 29.88
N GLY A 533 -2.29 25.43 29.65
CA GLY A 533 -2.01 26.66 28.90
C GLY A 533 -2.59 26.79 27.49
N GLY A 534 -3.48 25.90 27.03
CA GLY A 534 -4.17 26.03 25.72
C GLY A 534 -4.56 24.68 25.12
N SER A 535 -4.93 24.63 23.84
CA SER A 535 -5.17 23.39 23.07
C SER A 535 -3.92 22.83 22.35
N ASP A 536 -2.93 23.68 22.08
CA ASP A 536 -1.88 23.37 21.10
C ASP A 536 -0.60 22.87 21.78
N SER A 537 -0.07 21.72 21.34
CA SER A 537 1.21 21.17 21.74
C SER A 537 2.31 21.57 20.74
N SER A 538 3.58 21.49 21.14
CA SER A 538 4.70 21.92 20.29
C SER A 538 5.82 20.88 20.28
N VAL A 539 6.49 20.77 19.14
CA VAL A 539 7.78 20.09 18.98
C VAL A 539 8.87 21.13 18.86
N TYR A 540 10.01 20.88 19.51
CA TYR A 540 11.18 21.74 19.49
C TYR A 540 12.41 20.91 19.15
N ALA A 541 13.30 21.47 18.32
CA ALA A 541 14.67 21.00 18.18
C ALA A 541 15.63 22.02 18.76
N PHE A 542 16.62 21.52 19.49
CA PHE A 542 17.62 22.30 20.19
C PHE A 542 19.03 21.89 19.81
N ASP A 543 19.91 22.87 19.67
CA ASP A 543 21.35 22.69 19.64
C ASP A 543 21.80 21.99 20.93
N GLY A 544 22.43 20.83 20.77
CA GLY A 544 22.93 20.04 21.90
C GLY A 544 24.10 20.70 22.62
N PHE A 545 24.91 21.50 21.92
CA PHE A 545 26.15 22.06 22.44
C PHE A 545 25.89 22.99 23.63
N ALA A 546 26.53 22.70 24.77
CA ALA A 546 26.34 23.50 25.98
C ALA A 546 26.75 24.97 25.81
N GLY A 547 27.71 25.23 24.92
CA GLY A 547 28.24 26.55 24.58
C GLY A 547 27.49 27.32 23.49
N ALA A 548 26.38 26.79 22.96
CA ALA A 548 25.61 27.45 21.91
C ALA A 548 25.09 28.84 22.34
N ASP A 549 25.23 29.83 21.45
CA ASP A 549 24.76 31.21 21.67
C ASP A 549 23.23 31.33 21.52
N ASP A 550 22.66 30.59 20.56
CA ASP A 550 21.22 30.37 20.37
C ASP A 550 20.97 28.87 20.32
N ARG A 551 20.03 28.37 21.14
CA ARG A 551 19.79 26.94 21.27
C ARG A 551 18.62 26.45 20.44
N LEU A 552 17.62 27.28 20.16
CA LEU A 552 16.44 26.82 19.45
C LEU A 552 16.75 26.76 17.96
N LEU A 553 16.80 25.56 17.39
CA LEU A 553 17.00 25.36 15.95
C LEU A 553 15.69 25.64 15.20
N TRP A 554 14.62 24.97 15.61
CA TRP A 554 13.28 25.15 15.06
C TRP A 554 12.21 24.71 16.06
N SER A 555 10.97 25.14 15.81
CA SER A 555 9.79 24.69 16.55
C SER A 555 8.61 24.51 15.61
N TYR A 556 7.81 23.47 15.86
CA TYR A 556 6.59 23.19 15.12
C TYR A 556 5.39 23.13 16.07
N VAL A 557 4.35 23.92 15.80
CA VAL A 557 3.14 23.97 16.62
C VAL A 557 2.10 23.02 16.05
N LEU A 558 1.65 22.07 16.86
CA LEU A 558 0.53 21.18 16.58
C LEU A 558 -0.75 21.79 17.17
N THR A 559 -1.74 22.01 16.31
CA THR A 559 -3.01 22.64 16.69
C THR A 559 -3.97 21.65 17.35
N ASP A 560 -3.48 20.83 18.27
CA ASP A 560 -4.20 19.72 18.89
C ASP A 560 -3.29 18.98 19.89
N GLN A 561 -3.88 18.23 20.83
CA GLN A 561 -3.22 17.83 22.08
C GLN A 561 -2.18 16.71 21.90
N ASP A 562 -1.11 16.83 22.69
CA ASP A 562 0.01 15.89 22.86
C ASP A 562 0.89 15.72 21.62
N SER A 563 2.21 15.75 21.82
CA SER A 563 3.18 15.49 20.76
C SER A 563 4.26 14.54 21.28
N TYR A 564 4.18 13.29 20.85
CA TYR A 564 5.18 12.26 21.09
C TYR A 564 6.09 12.22 19.87
N VAL A 565 7.39 12.43 20.09
CA VAL A 565 8.37 12.48 19.02
C VAL A 565 9.11 11.14 18.90
N LYS A 566 9.45 10.78 17.67
CA LYS A 566 10.33 9.67 17.32
C LYS A 566 11.28 10.15 16.22
N VAL A 567 12.57 10.01 16.42
CA VAL A 567 13.58 10.28 15.39
C VAL A 567 13.66 9.07 14.46
N VAL A 568 13.63 9.35 13.15
CA VAL A 568 13.71 8.35 12.09
C VAL A 568 14.92 8.63 11.20
N PRO A 569 15.38 7.63 10.41
CA PRO A 569 16.37 7.88 9.36
C PRO A 569 15.93 9.00 8.40
N ASP A 570 16.86 9.45 7.58
CA ASP A 570 16.58 10.40 6.49
C ASP A 570 15.46 9.87 5.57
N THR A 571 14.33 10.57 5.53
CA THR A 571 13.16 10.20 4.72
C THR A 571 13.01 11.06 3.46
N ASN A 572 13.72 12.19 3.39
CA ASN A 572 13.61 13.16 2.29
C ASN A 572 14.86 13.19 1.37
N GLY A 573 15.93 12.48 1.74
CA GLY A 573 17.19 12.37 1.00
C GLY A 573 18.19 13.49 1.26
N ASP A 574 18.02 14.30 2.32
CA ASP A 574 18.91 15.42 2.66
C ASP A 574 20.18 15.02 3.44
N GLY A 575 20.28 13.75 3.83
CA GLY A 575 21.38 13.14 4.57
C GLY A 575 21.32 13.36 6.08
N LYS A 576 20.23 13.91 6.63
CA LYS A 576 19.98 14.16 8.04
C LYS A 576 18.76 13.37 8.53
N LYS A 577 18.72 13.08 9.83
CA LYS A 577 17.57 12.36 10.43
C LYS A 577 16.33 13.24 10.42
N ASP A 578 15.15 12.62 10.35
CA ASP A 578 13.86 13.30 10.39
C ASP A 578 13.08 12.98 11.67
N VAL A 579 11.96 13.68 11.87
CA VAL A 579 11.16 13.57 13.10
C VAL A 579 9.72 13.21 12.77
N ILE A 580 9.25 12.12 13.38
CA ILE A 580 7.85 11.77 13.38
C ILE A 580 7.21 12.21 14.68
N VAL A 581 6.02 12.74 14.57
CA VAL A 581 5.23 13.22 15.69
C VAL A 581 3.86 12.56 15.67
N SER A 582 3.52 11.90 16.76
CA SER A 582 2.18 11.33 17.01
C SER A 582 1.53 12.02 18.21
N GLY A 583 0.19 12.06 18.26
CA GLY A 583 -0.54 12.80 19.30
C GLY A 583 -2.02 12.41 19.39
N GLN A 584 -2.79 13.04 20.29
CA GLN A 584 -4.26 12.93 20.36
C GLN A 584 -4.96 13.77 19.27
N SER A 585 -4.20 14.22 18.29
CA SER A 585 -4.56 15.14 17.21
C SER A 585 -5.22 14.48 16.02
N ASP A 586 -5.56 13.20 16.15
CA ASP A 586 -5.94 12.36 15.04
C ASP A 586 -4.92 12.42 13.89
N LYS A 587 -3.64 12.74 14.15
CA LYS A 587 -2.64 12.92 13.10
C LYS A 587 -1.29 12.29 13.41
N LEU A 588 -0.67 11.81 12.35
CA LEU A 588 0.76 11.55 12.29
C LEU A 588 1.41 12.64 11.43
N VAL A 589 2.49 13.24 11.92
CA VAL A 589 3.20 14.32 11.23
C VAL A 589 4.65 13.94 11.06
N LEU A 590 5.18 14.06 9.84
CA LEU A 590 6.59 13.90 9.53
C LEU A 590 7.19 15.28 9.25
N LEU A 591 8.23 15.62 9.99
CA LEU A 591 8.95 16.89 9.93
C LEU A 591 10.40 16.65 9.51
N SER A 592 10.96 17.57 8.72
CA SER A 592 12.41 17.58 8.48
C SER A 592 13.14 17.82 9.80
N GLY A 593 14.15 17.02 10.10
CA GLY A 593 14.99 17.26 11.28
C GLY A 593 15.84 18.51 11.16
N VAL A 594 16.11 19.00 9.95
CA VAL A 594 16.96 20.16 9.71
C VAL A 594 16.27 21.48 10.09
N ASP A 595 15.00 21.65 9.71
CA ASP A 595 14.30 22.93 9.83
C ASP A 595 12.86 22.84 10.37
N GLY A 596 12.38 21.64 10.67
CA GLY A 596 11.01 21.42 11.16
C GLY A 596 9.93 21.63 10.10
N SER A 597 10.29 21.72 8.81
CA SER A 597 9.31 21.81 7.72
C SER A 597 8.47 20.55 7.63
N LEU A 598 7.17 20.71 7.29
CA LEU A 598 6.25 19.61 7.12
C LEU A 598 6.60 18.82 5.85
N LEU A 599 7.03 17.57 6.01
CA LEU A 599 7.28 16.65 4.90
C LEU A 599 6.00 15.91 4.49
N SER A 600 5.21 15.45 5.47
CA SER A 600 3.88 14.89 5.23
C SER A 600 3.04 14.84 6.51
N GLN A 601 1.73 14.68 6.37
CA GLN A 601 0.81 14.44 7.47
C GLN A 601 -0.33 13.51 7.06
N GLU A 602 -0.82 12.72 8.01
CA GLU A 602 -1.94 11.80 7.81
C GLU A 602 -2.92 11.90 8.96
N SER A 603 -4.19 11.58 8.70
CA SER A 603 -5.24 11.65 9.72
C SER A 603 -5.78 10.27 10.11
N PHE A 604 -5.74 9.96 11.40
CA PHE A 604 -6.20 8.74 12.06
C PHE A 604 -7.18 9.09 13.19
N PRO A 605 -8.50 9.02 12.97
CA PRO A 605 -9.49 9.43 13.96
C PRO A 605 -9.40 8.66 15.29
N ASN A 606 -9.51 9.37 16.42
CA ASN A 606 -9.67 8.89 17.79
C ASN A 606 -8.51 8.10 18.41
N GLY A 607 -7.25 8.36 18.04
CA GLY A 607 -6.14 7.59 18.60
C GLY A 607 -4.99 8.39 19.19
N SER A 608 -4.28 7.69 20.08
CA SER A 608 -3.00 8.04 20.68
C SER A 608 -2.11 6.82 20.47
N GLY A 609 -0.93 7.02 19.88
CA GLY A 609 -0.03 5.91 19.57
C GLY A 609 1.43 6.29 19.69
N THR A 610 2.24 5.29 20.05
CA THR A 610 3.71 5.37 19.99
C THR A 610 4.19 4.84 18.64
N VAL A 611 5.25 5.44 18.11
CA VAL A 611 5.87 5.00 16.85
C VAL A 611 7.05 4.08 17.17
N GLN A 612 7.14 2.95 16.46
CA GLN A 612 8.27 2.02 16.52
C GLN A 612 8.82 1.85 15.10
N PRO A 613 10.09 2.19 14.83
CA PRO A 613 10.70 1.92 13.53
C PRO A 613 10.73 0.42 13.23
N GLY A 614 10.56 0.07 11.96
CA GLY A 614 10.69 -1.29 11.43
C GLY A 614 10.83 -1.26 9.91
N GLU A 615 10.81 -2.42 9.28
CA GLU A 615 10.85 -2.60 7.82
C GLU A 615 9.65 -3.43 7.36
N PHE A 616 8.72 -2.82 6.61
CA PHE A 616 7.46 -3.46 6.21
C PHE A 616 7.21 -3.35 4.70
N ASN A 617 8.20 -2.92 3.92
CA ASN A 617 8.05 -2.74 2.48
C ASN A 617 9.27 -3.15 1.64
N ASN A 618 10.32 -3.66 2.29
CA ASN A 618 11.58 -4.05 1.69
C ASN A 618 12.28 -2.88 0.96
N LYS A 619 12.07 -1.65 1.45
CA LYS A 619 12.77 -0.44 1.02
C LYS A 619 13.38 0.20 2.26
N ALA A 620 14.72 0.24 2.26
CA ALA A 620 15.46 1.00 3.26
C ALA A 620 14.91 2.44 3.35
N GLY A 621 14.26 2.80 4.47
CA GLY A 621 13.57 4.08 4.48
C GLY A 621 12.76 4.46 5.72
N GLY A 622 12.85 3.75 6.84
CA GLY A 622 12.22 4.19 8.09
C GLY A 622 10.72 3.93 8.19
N ASP A 623 10.26 2.78 7.69
CA ASP A 623 8.91 2.30 7.98
C ASP A 623 8.68 2.18 9.50
N MET A 624 7.42 2.08 9.89
CA MET A 624 7.09 2.11 11.30
C MET A 624 5.79 1.40 11.63
N LEU A 625 5.71 0.93 12.87
CA LEU A 625 4.47 0.60 13.54
C LEU A 625 3.95 1.77 14.36
N SER A 626 2.68 2.07 14.19
CA SER A 626 1.92 2.97 15.07
C SER A 626 0.60 2.30 15.49
N ASN A 627 -0.13 2.92 16.42
CA ASN A 627 -1.49 2.48 16.73
C ASN A 627 -2.43 3.66 17.00
N TRP A 628 -3.69 3.46 16.71
CA TRP A 628 -4.78 4.36 17.10
C TRP A 628 -5.90 3.51 17.69
N GLY A 629 -6.10 3.64 19.00
CA GLY A 629 -6.98 2.74 19.75
C GLY A 629 -6.48 1.29 19.68
N ASN A 630 -7.34 0.40 19.18
CA ASN A 630 -7.06 -1.03 19.00
C ASN A 630 -6.55 -1.37 17.60
N SER A 631 -6.36 -0.39 16.72
CA SER A 631 -5.84 -0.61 15.37
C SER A 631 -4.34 -0.32 15.36
N ILE A 632 -3.54 -1.27 14.89
CA ILE A 632 -2.10 -1.17 14.68
C ILE A 632 -1.86 -1.00 13.19
N PHE A 633 -0.97 -0.09 12.82
CA PHE A 633 -0.69 0.28 11.44
C PHE A 633 0.78 0.07 11.18
N ALA A 634 1.14 -0.64 10.12
CA ALA A 634 2.43 -0.42 9.48
C ALA A 634 2.30 0.72 8.49
N LEU A 635 3.22 1.68 8.57
CA LEU A 635 3.23 2.86 7.74
C LEU A 635 4.58 2.95 7.01
N SER A 636 4.54 3.32 5.73
CA SER A 636 5.77 3.60 4.99
C SER A 636 6.48 4.83 5.56
N GLY A 637 7.80 4.78 5.72
CA GLY A 637 8.64 5.90 6.20
C GLY A 637 8.72 7.07 5.22
N THR A 638 8.57 6.78 3.93
CA THR A 638 8.55 7.77 2.84
C THR A 638 7.12 8.05 2.40
N PRO A 639 6.74 9.30 2.09
CA PRO A 639 5.43 9.56 1.49
C PRO A 639 5.32 8.79 0.18
N GLN A 640 4.16 8.17 -0.08
CA GLN A 640 3.91 7.45 -1.32
C GLN A 640 3.96 8.41 -2.51
N ASN A 641 4.47 7.94 -3.66
CA ASN A 641 4.45 8.69 -4.92
C ASN A 641 3.93 7.77 -6.03
N SER A 642 2.63 7.81 -6.28
CA SER A 642 2.00 6.99 -7.30
C SER A 642 2.15 7.64 -8.67
N PRO A 643 2.22 6.84 -9.75
CA PRO A 643 2.22 7.40 -11.09
C PRO A 643 0.98 8.26 -11.36
N PRO A 644 1.11 9.35 -12.13
CA PRO A 644 -0.04 10.13 -12.57
C PRO A 644 -0.94 9.30 -13.50
N ALA A 645 -2.19 9.74 -13.66
CA ALA A 645 -3.17 9.08 -14.51
C ALA A 645 -2.68 8.95 -15.97
N THR A 646 -2.84 7.77 -16.56
CA THR A 646 -2.45 7.51 -17.95
C THR A 646 -3.15 8.49 -18.90
N PRO A 647 -2.41 9.27 -19.70
CA PRO A 647 -3.01 10.24 -20.60
C PRO A 647 -3.79 9.58 -21.75
N VAL A 648 -4.83 10.26 -22.22
CA VAL A 648 -5.65 9.85 -23.36
C VAL A 648 -5.36 10.75 -24.57
N PRO A 649 -5.01 10.21 -25.75
CA PRO A 649 -4.83 11.00 -26.97
C PRO A 649 -6.14 11.70 -27.38
N LYS A 650 -6.10 13.01 -27.65
CA LYS A 650 -7.27 13.80 -28.06
C LYS A 650 -7.16 14.35 -29.47
N THR A 651 -6.02 14.91 -29.85
CA THR A 651 -5.84 15.56 -31.16
C THR A 651 -4.41 15.39 -31.65
N PRO A 652 -4.18 15.08 -32.94
CA PRO A 652 -5.17 14.68 -33.95
C PRO A 652 -5.99 13.47 -33.47
N SER A 653 -7.28 13.41 -33.83
CA SER A 653 -8.08 12.22 -33.55
C SER A 653 -7.48 11.04 -34.32
N ASP A 654 -7.69 9.82 -33.83
CA ASP A 654 -7.22 8.64 -34.56
C ASP A 654 -7.72 8.63 -36.01
N GLU A 655 -6.86 8.19 -36.93
CA GLU A 655 -7.08 8.22 -38.38
C GLU A 655 -7.31 9.63 -38.99
N ALA A 656 -6.99 10.71 -38.27
CA ALA A 656 -7.16 12.08 -38.77
C ALA A 656 -6.34 12.34 -40.03
N ARG A 657 -6.88 13.21 -40.89
CA ARG A 657 -6.17 13.74 -42.06
C ARG A 657 -5.64 15.14 -41.78
N ILE A 658 -4.36 15.35 -42.05
CA ILE A 658 -3.65 16.62 -41.95
C ILE A 658 -3.12 17.02 -43.32
N ASP A 659 -3.37 18.26 -43.76
CA ASP A 659 -2.80 18.78 -45.00
C ASP A 659 -1.29 19.01 -44.86
N LYS A 660 -0.52 18.74 -45.94
CA LYS A 660 0.95 18.69 -45.97
C LYS A 660 1.72 19.93 -45.48
N ASP A 661 1.08 21.08 -45.35
CA ASP A 661 1.69 22.34 -44.91
C ASP A 661 1.10 22.82 -43.57
N THR A 662 0.33 21.98 -42.89
CA THR A 662 -0.32 22.29 -41.61
C THR A 662 0.57 21.84 -40.47
N ALA A 663 0.88 22.74 -39.55
CA ALA A 663 1.58 22.39 -38.32
C ALA A 663 0.72 21.43 -37.49
N VAL A 664 1.32 20.34 -37.02
CA VAL A 664 0.65 19.36 -36.15
C VAL A 664 0.94 19.70 -34.70
N THR A 665 -0.12 19.75 -33.89
CA THR A 665 -0.02 19.82 -32.43
C THR A 665 -0.73 18.60 -31.87
N LEU A 666 0.04 17.78 -31.16
CA LEU A 666 -0.47 16.65 -30.39
C LEU A 666 -1.07 17.22 -29.10
N GLN A 667 -2.22 16.73 -28.71
CA GLN A 667 -2.90 17.11 -27.48
C GLN A 667 -3.49 15.86 -26.83
N ALA A 668 -3.27 15.73 -25.52
CA ALA A 668 -3.78 14.65 -24.70
C ALA A 668 -4.72 15.16 -23.60
N SER A 669 -5.19 14.26 -22.74
CA SER A 669 -5.97 14.61 -21.55
C SER A 669 -5.20 15.51 -20.60
N ASP A 670 -5.94 16.21 -19.74
CA ASP A 670 -5.32 17.00 -18.68
C ASP A 670 -4.59 16.08 -17.71
N PHE A 671 -3.51 16.59 -17.11
CA PHE A 671 -2.77 15.86 -16.08
C PHE A 671 -3.63 15.74 -14.81
N SER A 672 -3.58 14.59 -14.18
CA SER A 672 -4.19 14.31 -12.90
C SER A 672 -3.29 13.34 -12.15
N ASP A 673 -3.07 13.62 -10.88
CA ASP A 673 -2.23 12.81 -10.01
C ASP A 673 -3.01 12.42 -8.75
N PRO A 674 -2.91 11.17 -8.26
CA PRO A 674 -3.65 10.73 -7.08
C PRO A 674 -3.29 11.49 -5.80
N GLU A 675 -2.04 11.91 -5.63
CA GLU A 675 -1.56 12.68 -4.47
C GLU A 675 -1.71 14.20 -4.66
N GLY A 676 -2.08 14.62 -5.87
CA GLY A 676 -2.20 16.03 -6.24
C GLY A 676 -0.84 16.69 -6.53
N ASP A 677 0.19 15.87 -6.78
CA ASP A 677 1.52 16.33 -7.17
C ASP A 677 1.46 17.10 -8.49
N ALA A 678 2.34 18.09 -8.67
CA ALA A 678 2.33 18.90 -9.87
C ALA A 678 2.84 18.14 -11.10
N HIS A 679 2.30 18.45 -12.28
CA HIS A 679 2.80 17.91 -13.55
C HIS A 679 4.22 18.39 -13.82
N ASN A 680 5.18 17.48 -13.88
CA ASN A 680 6.58 17.79 -14.12
C ASN A 680 6.97 17.58 -15.58
N THR A 681 6.97 16.36 -16.11
CA THR A 681 7.49 16.08 -17.45
C THR A 681 6.44 15.36 -18.30
N SER A 682 6.46 15.59 -19.62
CA SER A 682 5.71 14.76 -20.57
C SER A 682 6.67 14.12 -21.56
N TYR A 683 6.46 12.84 -21.83
CA TYR A 683 7.20 12.07 -22.81
C TYR A 683 6.30 11.84 -24.01
N TRP A 684 6.76 12.24 -25.19
CA TRP A 684 6.02 12.10 -26.43
C TRP A 684 6.83 11.20 -27.35
N GLU A 685 6.14 10.29 -28.03
CA GLU A 685 6.73 9.48 -29.10
C GLU A 685 5.93 9.73 -30.37
N VAL A 686 6.65 9.93 -31.46
CA VAL A 686 6.09 10.02 -32.82
C VAL A 686 6.94 9.18 -33.73
N GLU A 687 6.32 8.24 -34.42
CA GLU A 687 6.96 7.34 -35.38
C GLU A 687 6.19 7.32 -36.70
N ARG A 688 6.84 6.80 -37.73
CA ARG A 688 6.14 6.46 -38.96
C ARG A 688 5.30 5.21 -38.71
N PHE A 689 4.03 5.19 -39.10
CA PHE A 689 3.19 4.02 -38.88
C PHE A 689 3.72 2.76 -39.57
N ASP A 690 4.45 2.93 -40.68
CA ASP A 690 5.02 1.83 -41.44
C ASP A 690 6.35 1.30 -40.90
N SER A 691 6.98 1.99 -39.92
CA SER A 691 8.31 1.67 -39.38
C SER A 691 8.38 1.93 -37.87
N GLU A 692 9.01 1.04 -37.10
CA GLU A 692 9.20 1.23 -35.64
C GLU A 692 10.26 2.30 -35.28
N GLU A 693 10.74 3.09 -36.25
CA GLU A 693 11.74 4.14 -36.04
C GLU A 693 11.06 5.47 -35.65
N LEU A 694 11.40 5.96 -34.44
CA LEU A 694 11.00 7.28 -33.96
C LEU A 694 11.55 8.40 -34.85
N LEU A 695 10.77 9.48 -34.97
CA LEU A 695 11.25 10.68 -35.63
C LEU A 695 12.45 11.31 -34.85
N PRO A 696 13.40 11.98 -35.54
CA PRO A 696 14.65 12.41 -34.93
C PRO A 696 14.51 13.30 -33.68
N SER A 697 13.47 14.14 -33.61
CA SER A 697 13.25 15.01 -32.45
C SER A 697 12.66 14.28 -31.22
N TYR A 698 12.31 13.00 -31.36
CA TYR A 698 11.71 12.17 -30.31
C TYR A 698 12.64 11.05 -29.83
N PHE A 699 13.82 10.93 -30.43
CA PHE A 699 14.87 10.04 -29.96
C PHE A 699 15.46 10.60 -28.65
N ASP A 700 15.15 9.97 -27.50
CA ASP A 700 15.58 10.34 -26.14
C ASP A 700 15.16 11.76 -25.64
N ALA A 701 14.07 12.33 -26.16
CA ALA A 701 13.69 13.73 -25.85
C ALA A 701 12.47 13.85 -24.92
N PRO A 702 12.67 14.10 -23.60
CA PRO A 702 11.58 14.55 -22.74
C PRO A 702 11.16 15.98 -23.09
N SER A 703 9.86 16.29 -23.01
CA SER A 703 9.37 17.67 -23.12
C SER A 703 9.39 18.35 -21.74
N VAL A 704 9.94 19.57 -21.67
CA VAL A 704 10.08 20.33 -20.41
C VAL A 704 8.74 20.92 -19.93
N VAL A 705 8.48 20.79 -18.61
CA VAL A 705 7.40 21.29 -17.74
C VAL A 705 5.95 21.26 -18.24
N GLY A 706 5.20 20.25 -17.77
CA GLY A 706 3.74 20.32 -17.59
C GLY A 706 2.89 20.39 -18.86
N LEU A 707 3.39 19.87 -19.98
CA LEU A 707 2.73 20.02 -21.27
C LEU A 707 1.72 18.90 -21.54
N THR A 708 0.44 19.27 -21.66
CA THR A 708 -0.64 18.39 -22.19
C THR A 708 -0.78 18.52 -23.71
N SER A 709 0.09 19.33 -24.34
CA SER A 709 0.15 19.51 -25.78
C SER A 709 1.58 19.71 -26.28
N HIS A 710 1.90 19.15 -27.44
CA HIS A 710 3.24 19.19 -28.01
C HIS A 710 3.20 19.43 -29.52
N ALA A 711 3.93 20.43 -29.99
CA ALA A 711 4.04 20.72 -31.42
C ALA A 711 5.05 19.77 -32.07
N VAL A 712 4.66 19.12 -33.16
CA VAL A 712 5.57 18.26 -33.92
C VAL A 712 6.58 19.13 -34.67
N MET A 713 7.85 19.03 -34.27
CA MET A 713 8.93 19.87 -34.78
C MET A 713 9.57 19.30 -36.06
N ASP A 714 9.52 17.99 -36.22
CA ASP A 714 10.02 17.32 -37.41
C ASP A 714 9.16 17.64 -38.63
N THR A 715 9.78 17.65 -39.80
CA THR A 715 9.04 17.79 -41.05
C THR A 715 8.27 16.49 -41.32
N LEU A 716 6.96 16.61 -41.44
CA LEU A 716 6.08 15.49 -41.77
C LEU A 716 5.88 15.41 -43.27
N ASP A 717 6.28 14.30 -43.87
CA ASP A 717 6.25 14.11 -45.32
C ASP A 717 4.87 13.66 -45.80
N PRO A 718 4.37 14.23 -46.91
CA PRO A 718 3.08 13.84 -47.47
C PRO A 718 3.12 12.42 -48.04
N GLY A 719 1.99 11.72 -47.92
CA GLY A 719 1.82 10.34 -48.37
C GLY A 719 2.25 9.29 -47.33
N LEU A 720 2.53 9.72 -46.10
CA LEU A 720 2.83 8.86 -44.96
C LEU A 720 1.75 8.94 -43.89
N LYS A 721 1.64 7.87 -43.10
CA LYS A 721 0.86 7.79 -41.86
C LYS A 721 1.84 7.76 -40.70
N TYR A 722 1.49 8.44 -39.61
CA TYR A 722 2.30 8.56 -38.41
C TYR A 722 1.51 8.04 -37.21
N ALA A 723 2.21 7.46 -36.25
CA ALA A 723 1.68 7.01 -34.98
C ALA A 723 2.29 7.83 -33.85
N TRP A 724 1.53 8.08 -32.79
CA TRP A 724 2.00 8.82 -31.63
C TRP A 724 1.35 8.35 -30.34
N ARG A 725 2.09 8.52 -29.24
CA ARG A 725 1.64 8.25 -27.86
C ARG A 725 2.35 9.17 -26.87
N VAL A 726 1.81 9.24 -25.66
CA VAL A 726 2.30 10.13 -24.59
C VAL A 726 2.24 9.45 -23.23
N LYS A 727 3.11 9.84 -22.30
CA LYS A 727 3.01 9.55 -20.86
C LYS A 727 3.45 10.76 -20.03
N TYR A 728 3.01 10.83 -18.78
CA TYR A 728 3.29 11.95 -17.87
C TYR A 728 4.16 11.52 -16.69
N GLU A 729 4.88 12.48 -16.11
CA GLU A 729 5.66 12.34 -14.88
C GLU A 729 5.34 13.47 -13.91
N ASP A 730 5.22 13.15 -12.63
CA ASP A 730 4.97 14.10 -11.53
C ASP A 730 6.26 14.75 -10.98
N GLU A 731 6.10 15.73 -10.07
CA GLU A 731 7.22 16.49 -9.50
C GLU A 731 8.15 15.69 -8.58
N ARG A 732 7.72 14.51 -8.16
CA ARG A 732 8.47 13.57 -7.31
C ARG A 732 9.03 12.40 -8.12
N GLY A 733 8.81 12.38 -9.43
CA GLY A 733 9.45 11.53 -10.43
C GLY A 733 8.74 10.21 -10.75
N ALA A 734 7.48 9.97 -10.33
CA ALA A 734 6.74 8.80 -10.80
C ALA A 734 6.13 9.06 -12.19
N VAL A 735 5.99 8.00 -12.98
CA VAL A 735 5.73 8.08 -14.43
C VAL A 735 4.57 7.19 -14.80
N SER A 736 3.57 7.73 -15.49
CA SER A 736 2.41 6.98 -15.98
C SER A 736 2.80 5.92 -17.01
N GLU A 737 1.89 4.97 -17.25
CA GLU A 737 1.95 4.12 -18.43
C GLU A 737 1.84 4.96 -19.72
N TRP A 738 2.30 4.37 -20.83
CA TRP A 738 2.08 4.95 -22.15
C TRP A 738 0.58 4.95 -22.50
N SER A 739 0.12 6.05 -23.10
CA SER A 739 -1.20 6.10 -23.71
C SER A 739 -1.36 5.02 -24.78
N THR A 740 -2.61 4.72 -25.13
CA THR A 740 -2.88 4.01 -26.39
C THR A 740 -2.26 4.77 -27.56
N MET A 741 -1.89 4.03 -28.60
CA MET A 741 -1.37 4.63 -29.83
C MET A 741 -2.50 5.32 -30.60
N SER A 742 -2.24 6.51 -31.12
CA SER A 742 -3.14 7.23 -32.01
C SER A 742 -2.43 7.56 -33.32
N THR A 743 -3.15 7.58 -34.44
CA THR A 743 -2.57 7.77 -35.76
C THR A 743 -3.12 8.97 -36.51
N PHE A 744 -2.33 9.52 -37.43
CA PHE A 744 -2.78 10.53 -38.39
C PHE A 744 -2.04 10.42 -39.72
N LYS A 745 -2.66 10.93 -40.79
CA LYS A 745 -2.19 10.84 -42.17
C LYS A 745 -1.87 12.23 -42.70
N VAL A 746 -0.74 12.38 -43.38
CA VAL A 746 -0.28 13.67 -43.90
C VAL A 746 -0.39 13.70 -45.41
N GLY A 747 -1.12 14.67 -45.95
CA GLY A 747 -1.24 14.89 -47.39
C GLY A 747 -2.62 15.35 -47.83
N THR A 748 -2.76 15.58 -49.14
CA THR A 748 -4.02 15.99 -49.74
C THR A 748 -4.81 14.76 -50.18
N SER A 749 -6.04 14.63 -49.69
CA SER A 749 -6.95 13.56 -50.12
C SER A 749 -7.47 13.82 -51.53
N VAL A 750 -7.46 12.78 -52.35
CA VAL A 750 -7.94 12.79 -53.74
C VAL A 750 -8.86 11.59 -53.99
N PRO A 751 -9.80 11.70 -54.95
CA PRO A 751 -10.60 10.55 -55.38
C PRO A 751 -9.73 9.50 -56.08
N GLU A 752 -9.94 8.24 -55.74
CA GLU A 752 -9.29 7.07 -56.32
C GLU A 752 -10.32 6.02 -56.76
N SER A 753 -10.01 5.30 -57.84
CA SER A 753 -10.83 4.22 -58.39
C SER A 753 -9.98 2.97 -58.60
N LEU A 754 -10.22 1.93 -57.81
CA LEU A 754 -9.52 0.66 -57.99
C LEU A 754 -10.00 -0.06 -59.26
N PRO A 755 -9.21 -1.00 -59.80
CA PRO A 755 -9.65 -1.89 -60.87
C PRO A 755 -11.00 -2.58 -60.54
N ALA A 756 -11.92 -2.58 -61.51
CA ALA A 756 -13.24 -3.17 -61.31
C ALA A 756 -13.15 -4.68 -61.04
N VAL A 757 -13.71 -5.11 -59.91
CA VAL A 757 -13.84 -6.52 -59.56
C VAL A 757 -14.85 -7.15 -60.51
N GLN A 758 -14.44 -8.20 -61.21
CA GLN A 758 -15.29 -8.91 -62.15
C GLN A 758 -16.36 -9.74 -61.42
N ALA A 759 -17.50 -9.95 -62.06
CA ALA A 759 -18.56 -10.80 -61.53
C ALA A 759 -18.10 -12.26 -61.46
N GLY A 760 -18.32 -12.92 -60.31
CA GLY A 760 -17.81 -14.25 -60.03
C GLY A 760 -18.66 -15.04 -59.04
N LYS A 761 -18.71 -16.38 -59.17
CA LYS A 761 -19.47 -17.29 -58.27
C LYS A 761 -18.68 -18.52 -57.82
N ASN A 762 -17.49 -18.74 -58.39
CA ASN A 762 -16.66 -19.92 -58.16
C ASN A 762 -15.34 -19.53 -57.49
N LEU A 763 -14.63 -20.52 -56.93
CA LEU A 763 -13.34 -20.32 -56.27
C LEU A 763 -12.29 -19.67 -57.20
N GLY A 764 -12.32 -19.98 -58.50
CA GLY A 764 -11.40 -19.39 -59.49
C GLY A 764 -11.70 -17.93 -59.84
N ASP A 765 -12.83 -17.38 -59.37
CA ASP A 765 -13.25 -16.01 -59.66
C ASP A 765 -12.81 -15.01 -58.56
N PHE A 766 -12.16 -15.48 -57.50
CA PHE A 766 -11.57 -14.59 -56.49
C PHE A 766 -10.46 -13.74 -57.13
N GLY A 767 -10.59 -12.43 -56.97
CA GLY A 767 -9.54 -11.48 -57.26
C GLY A 767 -8.72 -11.17 -56.01
N MET A 768 -7.57 -10.55 -56.21
CA MET A 768 -6.83 -9.85 -55.16
C MET A 768 -6.71 -8.38 -55.53
N ILE A 769 -6.85 -7.52 -54.53
CA ILE A 769 -6.70 -6.07 -54.66
C ILE A 769 -5.72 -5.58 -53.59
N SER A 770 -5.08 -4.46 -53.86
CA SER A 770 -4.39 -3.67 -52.86
C SER A 770 -4.89 -2.24 -52.91
N ILE A 771 -4.76 -1.57 -51.78
CA ILE A 771 -5.04 -0.15 -51.65
C ILE A 771 -3.71 0.61 -51.85
N VAL A 772 -3.73 1.68 -52.62
CA VAL A 772 -2.54 2.50 -52.94
C VAL A 772 -2.62 3.93 -52.40
N HIS A 773 -3.67 4.21 -51.61
CA HIS A 773 -3.91 5.47 -50.92
C HIS A 773 -4.24 5.16 -49.47
N TRP A 774 -3.77 5.97 -48.53
CA TRP A 774 -4.31 5.95 -47.16
C TRP A 774 -5.77 6.43 -47.21
N PRO A 775 -6.79 5.57 -47.00
CA PRO A 775 -8.18 6.00 -47.14
C PRO A 775 -8.54 7.06 -46.10
N ASP A 776 -9.46 7.97 -46.45
CA ASP A 776 -9.99 8.94 -45.47
C ASP A 776 -10.63 8.23 -44.26
N ASN A 777 -11.28 7.09 -44.51
CA ASN A 777 -11.77 6.17 -43.50
C ASN A 777 -11.37 4.75 -43.94
N PRO A 778 -10.53 4.03 -43.17
CA PRO A 778 -10.01 2.72 -43.55
C PRO A 778 -11.05 1.61 -43.41
N ALA A 779 -12.22 1.87 -42.80
CA ALA A 779 -13.24 0.86 -42.65
C ALA A 779 -13.74 0.33 -44.02
N PRO A 780 -13.86 -0.99 -44.22
CA PRO A 780 -14.24 -1.59 -45.50
C PRO A 780 -15.56 -1.03 -46.05
N HIS A 781 -16.55 -0.76 -45.20
CA HIS A 781 -17.81 -0.17 -45.64
C HIS A 781 -17.64 1.22 -46.25
N ALA A 782 -16.68 2.01 -45.78
CA ALA A 782 -16.37 3.32 -46.33
C ALA A 782 -15.60 3.23 -47.66
N VAL A 783 -14.61 2.34 -47.74
CA VAL A 783 -13.79 2.15 -48.95
C VAL A 783 -14.59 1.52 -50.09
N PHE A 784 -15.35 0.46 -49.81
CA PHE A 784 -16.14 -0.23 -50.82
C PHE A 784 -17.50 0.42 -51.08
N SER A 785 -18.00 1.25 -50.16
CA SER A 785 -19.32 1.87 -50.24
C SER A 785 -20.44 0.84 -50.50
N ILE A 786 -20.40 -0.28 -49.78
CA ILE A 786 -21.36 -1.39 -49.89
C ILE A 786 -22.04 -1.67 -48.55
N ASP A 787 -23.31 -2.08 -48.63
CA ASP A 787 -23.96 -2.85 -47.57
C ASP A 787 -23.51 -4.32 -47.70
N TYR A 788 -22.74 -4.80 -46.71
CA TYR A 788 -22.14 -6.12 -46.81
C TYR A 788 -23.19 -7.23 -46.64
N ASP A 789 -23.29 -8.06 -47.68
CA ASP A 789 -24.06 -9.30 -47.68
C ASP A 789 -23.12 -10.42 -48.12
N PRO A 790 -22.82 -11.42 -47.26
CA PRO A 790 -21.93 -12.53 -47.59
C PRO A 790 -22.43 -13.40 -48.75
N ALA A 791 -23.71 -13.27 -49.14
CA ALA A 791 -24.21 -13.89 -50.37
C ALA A 791 -23.67 -13.19 -51.62
N ASN A 792 -23.47 -11.87 -51.58
CA ASN A 792 -23.07 -11.07 -52.73
C ASN A 792 -21.56 -10.78 -52.76
N TYR A 793 -20.93 -10.69 -51.60
CA TYR A 793 -19.52 -10.35 -51.47
C TYR A 793 -18.82 -11.28 -50.49
N ARG A 794 -17.54 -11.54 -50.75
CA ARG A 794 -16.61 -12.06 -49.76
C ARG A 794 -15.36 -11.21 -49.88
N ILE A 795 -14.95 -10.56 -48.79
CA ILE A 795 -13.80 -9.65 -48.76
C ILE A 795 -13.04 -9.92 -47.47
N GLY A 796 -11.71 -10.05 -47.54
CA GLY A 796 -10.89 -10.25 -46.35
C GLY A 796 -9.40 -10.34 -46.62
N THR A 797 -8.66 -10.64 -45.57
CA THR A 797 -7.21 -10.92 -45.60
C THR A 797 -6.88 -12.09 -44.66
N TRP A 798 -5.66 -12.61 -44.75
CA TRP A 798 -5.16 -13.63 -43.82
C TRP A 798 -4.45 -12.97 -42.65
N ASP A 799 -4.92 -13.25 -41.43
CA ASP A 799 -4.22 -12.92 -40.19
C ASP A 799 -3.42 -14.15 -39.73
N PRO A 800 -2.09 -14.11 -39.84
CA PRO A 800 -1.24 -15.22 -39.42
C PRO A 800 -1.18 -15.37 -37.90
N GLU A 801 -1.27 -14.29 -37.13
CA GLU A 801 -1.18 -14.32 -35.66
C GLU A 801 -2.38 -15.06 -35.06
N GLN A 802 -3.58 -14.78 -35.58
CA GLN A 802 -4.80 -15.51 -35.24
C GLN A 802 -4.94 -16.85 -35.98
N GLY A 803 -4.11 -17.09 -37.01
CA GLY A 803 -4.16 -18.29 -37.84
C GLY A 803 -5.49 -18.47 -38.58
N ARG A 804 -6.14 -17.35 -38.98
CA ARG A 804 -7.46 -17.37 -39.63
C ARG A 804 -7.60 -16.25 -40.66
N TYR A 805 -8.59 -16.39 -41.53
CA TYR A 805 -9.02 -15.29 -42.39
C TYR A 805 -9.90 -14.32 -41.60
N ILE A 806 -9.61 -13.03 -41.73
CA ILE A 806 -10.47 -11.94 -41.24
C ILE A 806 -11.31 -11.47 -42.42
N GLU A 807 -12.63 -11.53 -42.28
CA GLU A 807 -13.59 -11.07 -43.30
C GLU A 807 -14.18 -9.71 -42.92
N PHE A 808 -14.84 -9.08 -43.89
CA PHE A 808 -15.58 -7.83 -43.72
C PHE A 808 -16.46 -7.86 -42.46
N GLY A 809 -16.31 -6.83 -41.62
CA GLY A 809 -17.09 -6.65 -40.38
C GLY A 809 -16.44 -7.22 -39.12
N ASP A 810 -15.36 -8.00 -39.26
CA ASP A 810 -14.61 -8.59 -38.14
C ASP A 810 -13.36 -7.77 -37.80
N GLY A 811 -13.52 -6.44 -37.66
CA GLY A 811 -12.41 -5.52 -37.39
C GLY A 811 -11.43 -5.33 -38.57
N LEU A 812 -11.77 -5.82 -39.77
CA LEU A 812 -10.95 -5.62 -40.97
C LEU A 812 -10.80 -4.13 -41.28
N GLU A 813 -9.57 -3.66 -41.47
CA GLU A 813 -9.24 -2.32 -41.97
C GLU A 813 -8.51 -2.39 -43.32
N MET A 814 -8.75 -1.38 -44.15
CA MET A 814 -8.22 -1.29 -45.51
C MET A 814 -6.98 -0.41 -45.54
N GLU A 815 -5.82 -1.05 -45.57
CA GLU A 815 -4.52 -0.41 -45.50
C GLU A 815 -3.67 -0.68 -46.75
N PRO A 816 -2.86 0.30 -47.18
CA PRO A 816 -1.82 0.07 -48.16
C PRO A 816 -0.82 -1.00 -47.73
N GLY A 817 -0.28 -1.76 -48.69
CA GLY A 817 0.71 -2.79 -48.44
C GLY A 817 0.11 -4.16 -48.13
N THR A 818 -1.15 -4.19 -47.69
CA THR A 818 -1.91 -5.41 -47.46
C THR A 818 -2.64 -5.86 -48.73
N ALA A 819 -2.64 -7.16 -48.98
CA ALA A 819 -3.41 -7.76 -50.06
C ALA A 819 -4.75 -8.29 -49.55
N TYR A 820 -5.82 -7.92 -50.23
CA TYR A 820 -7.17 -8.35 -49.89
C TYR A 820 -7.72 -9.23 -50.98
N TRP A 821 -8.23 -10.40 -50.60
CA TRP A 821 -8.99 -11.23 -51.52
C TRP A 821 -10.41 -10.69 -51.61
N ILE A 822 -11.00 -10.75 -52.82
CA ILE A 822 -12.34 -10.23 -53.07
C ILE A 822 -13.08 -11.10 -54.09
N LEU A 823 -14.33 -11.42 -53.77
CA LEU A 823 -15.29 -12.01 -54.69
C LEU A 823 -16.56 -11.17 -54.67
N ALA A 824 -17.00 -10.72 -55.84
CA ALA A 824 -18.24 -9.98 -56.00
C ALA A 824 -19.14 -10.72 -56.99
N ARG A 825 -20.36 -11.08 -56.56
CA ARG A 825 -21.29 -11.89 -57.34
C ARG A 825 -21.67 -11.26 -58.68
N GLU A 826 -21.89 -9.95 -58.67
CA GLU A 826 -22.35 -9.18 -59.84
C GLU A 826 -21.28 -8.15 -60.29
N GLY A 827 -20.06 -8.28 -59.78
CA GLY A 827 -18.96 -7.32 -59.96
C GLY A 827 -19.07 -6.12 -59.02
N LEU A 828 -17.96 -5.38 -58.86
CA LEU A 828 -17.89 -4.22 -57.97
C LEU A 828 -16.94 -3.16 -58.54
N VAL A 829 -17.40 -1.91 -58.56
CA VAL A 829 -16.55 -0.73 -58.80
C VAL A 829 -16.28 -0.09 -57.45
N VAL A 830 -15.00 0.10 -57.14
CA VAL A 830 -14.56 0.64 -55.83
C VAL A 830 -14.04 2.05 -56.04
N ASN A 831 -14.70 3.02 -55.42
CA ASN A 831 -14.31 4.42 -55.43
C ASN A 831 -14.24 4.93 -54.00
N PHE A 832 -13.15 5.57 -53.64
CA PHE A 832 -12.97 6.15 -52.32
C PHE A 832 -12.07 7.39 -52.42
N ASN A 833 -12.02 8.18 -51.34
CA ASN A 833 -11.05 9.26 -51.23
C ASN A 833 -9.94 8.83 -50.27
N GLY A 834 -8.71 9.23 -50.58
CA GLY A 834 -7.57 8.97 -49.71
C GLY A 834 -6.35 9.78 -50.11
N ILE A 835 -5.32 9.73 -49.29
CA ILE A 835 -4.03 10.37 -49.57
C ILE A 835 -3.17 9.38 -50.37
N PRO A 836 -2.63 9.76 -51.54
CA PRO A 836 -1.72 8.89 -52.29
C PRO A 836 -0.51 8.51 -51.44
N VAL A 837 -0.20 7.21 -51.37
CA VAL A 837 0.94 6.73 -50.60
C VAL A 837 2.25 7.22 -51.24
N SER A 838 3.23 7.57 -50.40
CA SER A 838 4.54 8.08 -50.84
C SER A 838 5.19 7.15 -51.88
N LYS A 839 5.78 7.76 -52.91
CA LYS A 839 6.57 7.08 -53.97
C LYS A 839 8.07 7.34 -53.85
N VAL A 840 8.47 8.18 -52.90
CA VAL A 840 9.86 8.67 -52.73
C VAL A 840 10.51 8.12 -51.47
N HIS A 841 9.72 7.58 -50.54
CA HIS A 841 10.19 6.94 -49.32
C HIS A 841 10.15 5.44 -49.49
N ASP A 842 11.15 4.76 -48.93
CA ASP A 842 11.08 3.32 -48.72
C ASP A 842 9.98 3.07 -47.67
N LEU A 843 9.07 2.15 -47.99
CA LEU A 843 7.95 1.77 -47.12
C LEU A 843 8.25 0.41 -46.53
N GLU A 844 8.12 0.34 -45.21
CA GLU A 844 8.28 -0.88 -44.45
C GLU A 844 6.89 -1.52 -44.26
N HIS A 845 6.85 -2.85 -44.26
CA HIS A 845 5.60 -3.57 -44.02
C HIS A 845 5.91 -4.83 -43.24
N CYS A 846 5.40 -4.89 -42.03
CA CYS A 846 5.71 -5.97 -41.10
C CYS A 846 5.19 -7.32 -41.63
N LEU A 847 6.03 -8.33 -41.45
CA LEU A 847 5.75 -9.70 -41.85
C LEU A 847 5.43 -10.51 -40.62
N TYR A 848 4.14 -10.69 -40.37
CA TYR A 848 3.65 -11.40 -39.20
C TYR A 848 3.68 -12.90 -39.44
N ILE A 849 3.96 -13.67 -38.39
CA ILE A 849 3.91 -15.13 -38.42
C ILE A 849 2.99 -15.67 -37.35
N ASN A 850 2.47 -16.87 -37.56
CA ASN A 850 1.74 -17.56 -36.50
C ASN A 850 2.71 -17.97 -35.37
N PRO A 851 2.56 -17.45 -34.14
CA PRO A 851 3.50 -17.73 -33.05
C PRO A 851 3.47 -19.19 -32.60
N ALA A 852 2.33 -19.88 -32.75
CA ALA A 852 2.19 -21.29 -32.38
C ALA A 852 2.76 -22.26 -33.44
N ALA A 853 2.65 -21.90 -34.73
CA ALA A 853 3.13 -22.74 -35.83
C ALA A 853 4.58 -22.43 -36.24
N GLY A 854 5.06 -21.20 -36.02
CA GLY A 854 6.38 -20.73 -36.45
C GLY A 854 6.50 -20.50 -37.97
N TYR A 855 5.38 -20.48 -38.70
CA TYR A 855 5.31 -20.22 -40.14
C TYR A 855 3.95 -19.66 -40.55
N GLY A 856 3.85 -19.19 -41.80
CA GLY A 856 2.64 -18.59 -42.39
C GLY A 856 2.66 -17.07 -42.28
N TRP A 857 2.69 -16.37 -43.41
CA TRP A 857 2.91 -14.91 -43.48
C TRP A 857 1.59 -14.20 -43.82
N ASN A 858 1.45 -12.95 -43.39
CA ASN A 858 0.37 -12.07 -43.87
C ASN A 858 0.45 -11.88 -45.40
N MET A 859 -0.69 -11.54 -46.01
CA MET A 859 -0.77 -11.30 -47.44
C MET A 859 -0.33 -9.87 -47.76
N ILE A 860 0.77 -9.74 -48.49
CA ILE A 860 1.36 -8.44 -48.87
C ILE A 860 1.11 -8.10 -50.34
N ALA A 861 1.05 -6.81 -50.64
CA ALA A 861 0.86 -6.27 -51.98
C ALA A 861 1.57 -4.91 -52.13
N PRO A 862 1.69 -4.35 -53.35
CA PRO A 862 2.22 -3.01 -53.53
C PRO A 862 1.45 -1.97 -52.69
N PRO A 863 2.13 -1.17 -51.85
CA PRO A 863 1.51 -0.12 -51.04
C PRO A 863 1.23 1.17 -51.83
N ASN A 864 1.77 1.31 -53.03
CA ASN A 864 1.54 2.46 -53.90
C ASN A 864 1.45 1.98 -55.37
N ASP A 865 1.20 2.91 -56.30
CA ASP A 865 1.02 2.63 -57.74
C ASP A 865 2.34 2.51 -58.54
N VAL A 866 3.46 2.15 -57.90
CA VAL A 866 4.76 2.01 -58.59
C VAL A 866 5.05 0.57 -58.99
N ASP A 867 5.90 0.42 -60.02
CA ASP A 867 6.38 -0.89 -60.45
C ASP A 867 7.50 -1.40 -59.53
N TYR A 868 7.19 -2.41 -58.71
CA TYR A 868 8.17 -3.05 -57.83
C TYR A 868 8.96 -4.17 -58.54
N PHE A 869 10.27 -4.14 -58.35
CA PHE A 869 11.14 -5.27 -58.67
C PHE A 869 11.08 -6.29 -57.54
N TRP A 870 10.14 -7.24 -57.59
CA TRP A 870 9.96 -8.26 -56.55
C TRP A 870 11.21 -9.07 -56.22
N ASN A 871 12.16 -9.19 -57.16
CA ASN A 871 13.45 -9.83 -56.93
C ASN A 871 14.46 -8.98 -56.12
N LYS A 872 14.10 -7.76 -55.74
CA LYS A 872 14.87 -6.84 -54.90
C LYS A 872 14.21 -6.58 -53.54
N VAL A 873 13.08 -7.22 -53.25
CA VAL A 873 12.46 -7.15 -51.92
C VAL A 873 13.45 -7.73 -50.91
N MET A 874 13.79 -6.93 -49.92
CA MET A 874 14.66 -7.33 -48.81
C MET A 874 13.77 -7.73 -47.64
N VAL A 875 14.08 -8.86 -47.01
CA VAL A 875 13.46 -9.25 -45.74
C VAL A 875 14.45 -8.84 -44.65
N GLY A 876 14.12 -7.75 -43.95
CA GLY A 876 14.82 -7.34 -42.73
C GLY A 876 14.58 -8.35 -41.60
N ARG A 877 15.47 -8.37 -40.62
CA ARG A 877 15.41 -9.31 -39.50
C ARG A 877 15.22 -8.58 -38.20
#